data_AF-A0A1B0F944-F1
#
_entry.id   AF-A0A1B0F944-F1
#
_cell.length_a   1.000
_cell.length_b   1.000
_cell.length_c   1.000
_cell.angle_alpha   90.00
_cell.angle_beta   90.00
_cell.angle_gamma   90.00
#
_symmetry.space_group_name_H-M   'P 1'
#
loop_
_entity.id
_entity.type
_entity.pdbx_description
1 polymer ?
#
loop_
_entity_poly.entity_id
_entity_poly.type
_entity_poly.pdbx_seq_one_letter_code
_entity_poly.pdbx_strand_id
1 'polypeptide(L)'
;NEVQDAVLILQDGKCFWGKSVGKKGKCIGEVCFTTGMTGYQHTITDPSFADQIITFTFPHIGNFGINHKDNEGKKTFASGVVMRELSSMSHPSSYISLNDRLEKNNVIGISGVDTRALKRHLREHGSQNGMICSSSKAHALDKLKEYKSVNGIEITNKVSLHSNFKSDLNSKYRVVIVDFGVKISIVSRLIELGCTVELIRPSTGFAQKVLSMNPDGIVLSNGPGDPQEIGESVVSEIDIIIKSKIPIFGICMSHQLLAITLGAKTIKMDIGHRGSNHPVYDVISGKVEISSQNHGFVVDSASLLSNVEITHISLLDNSVEGIMMKDYPVFSVQYHPEEAPAYDQIDKAPEERKRGITIATAHVEYQTEKRHYAHVDCPGHADYVKNMIVGAAQMDAAILVVSGVDGPMPQTREHILLAKQVGVGYIVVYINKADVADADMIDLVKMEVRELLSKYGFPGDEVPVVVGSALKALEDDSSEYGKKSTDKLMEKLDEYVAVPPRPVDLPFLLPIEDVFSISGRGTVVTGRIEKGEIKTGEEIEIIGLQATQKTICTGVEMLKKLLDKGSAGLNVGILLRGTKREEVERGQVLAKPGTITPHRKLRRRTTDVTGSIKLLDGEEMVMPGDNVSVEVELQVLIAMDKGLRFAIREGGRTVGSGVVSEILE
;
A
#
# COMPACT_ATOMS: atom_id res chain seq x y z
N ASN A 1 -24.99 28.91 -11.13
CA ASN A 1 -26.04 28.19 -10.40
C ASN A 1 -26.24 26.84 -11.03
N GLU A 2 -25.47 25.86 -10.60
CA GLU A 2 -25.67 24.48 -11.05
C GLU A 2 -26.88 23.90 -10.31
N VAL A 3 -27.86 23.37 -11.04
CA VAL A 3 -29.12 22.86 -10.48
C VAL A 3 -28.85 21.58 -9.68
N GLN A 4 -29.16 21.59 -8.38
CA GLN A 4 -29.18 20.39 -7.55
C GLN A 4 -30.56 19.73 -7.70
N ASP A 5 -30.63 18.55 -8.31
CA ASP A 5 -31.88 17.82 -8.63
C ASP A 5 -31.96 16.42 -7.99
N ALA A 6 -31.01 16.08 -7.12
CA ALA A 6 -31.00 14.85 -6.33
C ALA A 6 -30.55 15.10 -4.88
N VAL A 7 -31.01 14.24 -3.97
CA VAL A 7 -30.63 14.24 -2.56
C VAL A 7 -30.42 12.82 -2.05
N LEU A 8 -29.32 12.62 -1.32
CA LEU A 8 -29.13 11.46 -0.44
C LEU A 8 -29.67 11.81 0.95
N ILE A 9 -30.57 10.99 1.48
CA ILE A 9 -31.16 11.15 2.81
C ILE A 9 -30.79 9.92 3.64
N LEU A 10 -30.16 10.15 4.79
CA LEU A 10 -29.82 9.09 5.75
C LEU A 10 -30.99 8.84 6.71
N GLN A 11 -31.01 7.66 7.35
CA GLN A 11 -32.06 7.26 8.30
C GLN A 11 -32.22 8.23 9.48
N ASP A 12 -31.15 8.92 9.88
CA ASP A 12 -31.18 9.95 10.93
C ASP A 12 -31.70 11.33 10.44
N GLY A 13 -32.07 11.44 9.17
CA GLY A 13 -32.59 12.66 8.57
C GLY A 13 -31.53 13.63 8.03
N LYS A 14 -30.24 13.29 8.05
CA LYS A 14 -29.21 14.09 7.38
C LYS A 14 -29.41 14.04 5.86
N CYS A 15 -29.21 15.18 5.20
CA CYS A 15 -29.41 15.32 3.76
C CYS A 15 -28.15 15.83 3.07
N PHE A 16 -27.83 15.25 1.92
CA PHE A 16 -26.73 15.65 1.06
C PHE A 16 -27.26 15.88 -0.35
N TRP A 17 -27.28 17.15 -0.76
CA TRP A 17 -27.79 17.58 -2.06
C TRP A 17 -26.73 17.52 -3.14
N GLY A 18 -27.15 17.22 -4.36
CA GLY A 18 -26.27 17.05 -5.50
C GLY A 18 -27.04 16.98 -6.81
N LYS A 19 -26.38 16.46 -7.84
CA LYS A 19 -26.91 16.28 -9.19
C LYS A 19 -27.13 14.81 -9.46
N SER A 20 -28.25 14.47 -10.09
CA SER A 20 -28.55 13.13 -10.54
C SER A 20 -27.51 12.64 -11.56
N VAL A 21 -27.06 11.40 -11.38
CA VAL A 21 -26.14 10.67 -12.28
C VAL A 21 -26.76 9.31 -12.59
N GLY A 22 -26.56 8.79 -13.80
CA GLY A 22 -27.15 7.52 -14.23
C GLY A 22 -28.67 7.60 -14.36
N LYS A 23 -29.38 6.56 -13.92
CA LYS A 23 -30.83 6.51 -14.01
C LYS A 23 -31.48 7.53 -13.06
N LYS A 24 -32.49 8.26 -13.53
CA LYS A 24 -33.35 9.08 -12.67
C LYS A 24 -34.34 8.18 -11.92
N GLY A 25 -34.48 8.36 -10.62
CA GLY A 25 -35.41 7.58 -9.81
C GLY A 25 -35.10 7.63 -8.32
N LYS A 26 -35.40 6.52 -7.64
CA LYS A 26 -35.06 6.31 -6.23
C LYS A 26 -34.37 4.96 -6.00
N CYS A 27 -33.32 4.96 -5.19
CA CYS A 27 -32.71 3.73 -4.66
C CYS A 27 -32.61 3.83 -3.13
N ILE A 28 -32.63 2.68 -2.48
CA ILE A 28 -32.48 2.53 -1.03
C ILE A 28 -31.44 1.45 -0.78
N GLY A 29 -30.67 1.57 0.30
CA GLY A 29 -29.65 0.60 0.68
C GLY A 29 -28.83 1.09 1.87
N GLU A 30 -27.97 0.20 2.38
CA GLU A 30 -26.98 0.59 3.39
C GLU A 30 -25.95 1.53 2.75
N VAL A 31 -25.76 2.72 3.31
CA VAL A 31 -24.77 3.69 2.82
C VAL A 31 -23.42 3.34 3.41
N CYS A 32 -22.51 2.94 2.54
CA CYS A 32 -21.12 2.67 2.89
C CYS A 32 -20.19 3.64 2.16
N PHE A 33 -18.91 3.65 2.51
CA PHE A 33 -17.90 4.42 1.78
C PHE A 33 -16.70 3.56 1.43
N THR A 34 -16.07 3.83 0.29
CA THR A 34 -14.78 3.26 -0.09
C THR A 34 -13.70 4.33 -0.13
N THR A 35 -12.51 3.95 0.30
CA THR A 35 -11.30 4.78 0.25
C THR A 35 -10.40 4.49 -0.95
N GLY A 36 -10.80 3.55 -1.81
CA GLY A 36 -10.17 3.34 -3.10
C GLY A 36 -10.12 4.62 -3.92
N MET A 37 -8.92 5.02 -4.33
CA MET A 37 -8.72 6.20 -5.19
C MET A 37 -8.88 5.87 -6.68
N THR A 38 -8.83 4.59 -7.02
CA THR A 38 -9.06 4.04 -8.36
C THR A 38 -9.92 2.78 -8.24
N GLY A 39 -10.18 2.09 -9.36
CA GLY A 39 -10.94 0.84 -9.34
C GLY A 39 -12.44 0.99 -9.07
N TYR A 40 -13.03 2.18 -9.27
CA TYR A 40 -14.47 2.38 -9.07
C TYR A 40 -15.32 1.40 -9.90
N GLN A 41 -14.85 0.95 -11.07
CA GLN A 41 -15.53 -0.06 -11.88
C GLN A 41 -15.55 -1.43 -11.18
N HIS A 42 -14.41 -1.88 -10.65
CA HIS A 42 -14.32 -3.10 -9.83
C HIS A 42 -15.30 -3.00 -8.65
N THR A 43 -15.27 -1.88 -7.92
CA THR A 43 -16.13 -1.66 -6.75
C THR A 43 -17.62 -1.72 -7.09
N ILE A 44 -18.09 -1.02 -8.14
CA ILE A 44 -19.53 -1.01 -8.46
C ILE A 44 -20.01 -2.35 -9.05
N THR A 45 -19.11 -3.18 -9.56
CA THR A 45 -19.41 -4.50 -10.15
C THR A 45 -19.10 -5.67 -9.24
N ASP A 46 -18.57 -5.43 -8.04
CA ASP A 46 -18.36 -6.44 -7.02
C ASP A 46 -19.73 -6.86 -6.40
N PRO A 47 -20.09 -8.16 -6.47
CA PRO A 47 -21.27 -8.73 -5.84
C PRO A 47 -21.49 -8.36 -4.37
N SER A 48 -20.42 -8.17 -3.60
CA SER A 48 -20.49 -7.88 -2.16
C SER A 48 -21.13 -6.52 -1.85
N PHE A 49 -21.20 -5.60 -2.83
CA PHE A 49 -21.93 -4.33 -2.69
C PHE A 49 -23.40 -4.39 -3.10
N ALA A 50 -23.95 -5.58 -3.37
CA ALA A 50 -25.39 -5.71 -3.58
C ALA A 50 -26.17 -5.18 -2.36
N ASP A 51 -27.25 -4.46 -2.62
CA ASP A 51 -28.09 -3.77 -1.61
C ASP A 51 -27.40 -2.60 -0.88
N GLN A 52 -26.21 -2.17 -1.33
CA GLN A 52 -25.47 -1.05 -0.73
C GLN A 52 -25.40 0.17 -1.66
N ILE A 53 -25.43 1.37 -1.06
CA ILE A 53 -25.15 2.65 -1.71
C ILE A 53 -23.70 3.02 -1.44
N ILE A 54 -22.88 3.06 -2.49
CA ILE A 54 -21.43 3.23 -2.38
C ILE A 54 -21.07 4.71 -2.44
N THR A 55 -20.44 5.22 -1.38
CA THR A 55 -19.86 6.56 -1.35
C THR A 55 -18.37 6.52 -1.68
N PHE A 56 -17.98 7.14 -2.78
CA PHE A 56 -16.58 7.31 -3.12
C PHE A 56 -15.99 8.51 -2.39
N THR A 57 -14.92 8.27 -1.64
CA THR A 57 -14.25 9.34 -0.88
C THR A 57 -13.20 10.07 -1.72
N PHE A 58 -12.67 9.44 -2.77
CA PHE A 58 -11.84 10.12 -3.76
C PHE A 58 -12.72 11.05 -4.62
N PRO A 59 -12.33 12.33 -4.82
CA PRO A 59 -13.27 13.30 -5.38
C PRO A 59 -13.71 13.04 -6.83
N HIS A 60 -12.78 12.60 -7.68
CA HIS A 60 -12.99 12.43 -9.12
C HIS A 60 -13.30 10.98 -9.45
N ILE A 61 -14.54 10.71 -9.88
CA ILE A 61 -15.00 9.35 -10.20
C ILE A 61 -15.49 9.31 -11.65
N GLY A 62 -15.08 8.29 -12.41
CA GLY A 62 -15.41 8.14 -13.83
C GLY A 62 -14.34 8.65 -14.82
N ASN A 63 -13.24 9.19 -14.30
CA ASN A 63 -12.13 9.77 -15.07
C ASN A 63 -11.50 8.81 -16.09
N PHE A 64 -11.51 7.51 -15.82
CA PHE A 64 -11.02 6.48 -16.75
C PHE A 64 -12.13 5.76 -17.52
N GLY A 65 -13.36 6.28 -17.49
CA GLY A 65 -14.53 5.64 -18.11
C GLY A 65 -14.77 4.22 -17.60
N ILE A 66 -15.26 3.36 -18.49
CA ILE A 66 -15.51 1.94 -18.24
C ILE A 66 -14.84 1.12 -19.34
N ASN A 67 -14.14 0.06 -18.95
CA ASN A 67 -13.48 -0.86 -19.87
C ASN A 67 -14.03 -2.30 -19.74
N HIS A 68 -13.57 -3.20 -20.60
CA HIS A 68 -14.11 -4.57 -20.66
C HIS A 68 -13.56 -5.49 -19.56
N LYS A 69 -12.34 -5.25 -19.08
CA LYS A 69 -11.58 -6.16 -18.22
C LYS A 69 -11.82 -5.95 -16.72
N ASP A 70 -12.22 -4.74 -16.32
CA ASP A 70 -12.31 -4.34 -14.90
C ASP A 70 -13.67 -4.68 -14.24
N ASN A 71 -14.46 -5.56 -14.84
CA ASN A 71 -15.72 -5.98 -14.23
C ASN A 71 -15.45 -7.17 -13.29
N GLU A 72 -15.79 -7.02 -12.01
CA GLU A 72 -15.72 -8.10 -11.03
C GLU A 72 -16.94 -9.02 -11.06
N GLY A 73 -17.99 -8.61 -11.77
CA GLY A 73 -19.23 -9.34 -11.88
C GLY A 73 -19.95 -9.09 -13.19
N LYS A 74 -21.04 -9.84 -13.42
CA LYS A 74 -21.80 -9.81 -14.68
C LYS A 74 -22.48 -8.47 -14.99
N LYS A 75 -22.64 -7.61 -13.97
CA LYS A 75 -23.28 -6.28 -14.07
C LYS A 75 -22.84 -5.40 -12.89
N THR A 76 -23.33 -4.17 -12.86
CA THR A 76 -23.26 -3.32 -11.67
C THR A 76 -24.21 -3.86 -10.58
N PHE A 77 -23.69 -4.12 -9.39
CA PHE A 77 -24.44 -4.64 -8.24
C PHE A 77 -24.77 -3.59 -7.19
N ALA A 78 -24.00 -2.50 -7.13
CA ALA A 78 -24.29 -1.36 -6.26
C ALA A 78 -25.73 -0.86 -6.47
N SER A 79 -26.49 -0.69 -5.38
CA SER A 79 -27.85 -0.13 -5.41
C SER A 79 -27.86 1.33 -5.83
N GLY A 80 -26.80 2.06 -5.47
CA GLY A 80 -26.56 3.42 -5.92
C GLY A 80 -25.14 3.87 -5.66
N VAL A 81 -24.77 5.02 -6.23
CA VAL A 81 -23.42 5.58 -6.09
C VAL A 81 -23.46 7.06 -5.70
N VAL A 82 -22.56 7.47 -4.81
CA VAL A 82 -22.42 8.83 -4.31
C VAL A 82 -20.99 9.29 -4.56
N MET A 83 -20.82 10.43 -5.22
CA MET A 83 -19.51 10.98 -5.55
C MET A 83 -19.46 12.49 -5.38
N ARG A 84 -18.25 13.02 -5.17
CA ARG A 84 -18.05 14.48 -5.12
C ARG A 84 -18.13 15.08 -6.52
N GLU A 85 -17.46 14.47 -7.48
CA GLU A 85 -17.41 14.95 -8.85
C GLU A 85 -17.43 13.77 -9.84
N LEU A 86 -18.39 13.81 -10.76
CA LEU A 86 -18.39 12.93 -11.93
C LEU A 86 -17.43 13.51 -12.97
N SER A 87 -16.33 12.82 -13.23
CA SER A 87 -15.33 13.25 -14.19
C SER A 87 -15.65 12.77 -15.61
N SER A 88 -15.21 13.53 -16.60
CA SER A 88 -15.26 13.10 -18.00
C SER A 88 -14.29 11.94 -18.25
N MET A 89 -14.70 11.03 -19.12
CA MET A 89 -13.90 9.90 -19.56
C MET A 89 -12.68 10.37 -20.37
N SER A 90 -11.48 9.92 -20.01
CA SER A 90 -10.23 10.34 -20.66
C SER A 90 -9.23 9.21 -20.96
N HIS A 91 -9.56 7.96 -20.65
CA HIS A 91 -8.64 6.83 -20.80
C HIS A 91 -8.81 6.08 -22.13
N PRO A 92 -7.72 5.74 -22.86
CA PRO A 92 -7.83 5.08 -24.16
C PRO A 92 -8.55 3.72 -24.16
N SER A 93 -8.47 2.96 -23.06
CA SER A 93 -9.12 1.64 -22.95
C SER A 93 -10.63 1.71 -22.69
N SER A 94 -11.18 2.91 -22.49
CA SER A 94 -12.56 3.09 -22.09
C SER A 94 -13.50 3.19 -23.30
N TYR A 95 -14.61 2.47 -23.25
CA TYR A 95 -15.59 2.41 -24.35
C TYR A 95 -16.89 3.14 -24.04
N ILE A 96 -17.13 3.50 -22.77
CA ILE A 96 -18.33 4.20 -22.33
C ILE A 96 -18.04 5.00 -21.06
N SER A 97 -18.69 6.15 -20.91
CA SER A 97 -18.57 6.96 -19.69
C SER A 97 -19.21 6.23 -18.49
N LEU A 98 -18.80 6.61 -17.27
CA LEU A 98 -19.42 6.07 -16.06
C LEU A 98 -20.92 6.43 -16.00
N ASN A 99 -21.31 7.64 -16.38
CA ASN A 99 -22.71 8.06 -16.35
C ASN A 99 -23.58 7.17 -17.25
N ASP A 100 -23.15 6.97 -18.50
CA ASP A 100 -23.93 6.19 -19.46
C ASP A 100 -23.95 4.71 -19.08
N ARG A 101 -22.88 4.19 -18.45
CA ARG A 101 -22.85 2.83 -17.88
C ARG A 101 -23.86 2.67 -16.74
N LEU A 102 -23.96 3.65 -15.84
CA LEU A 102 -24.92 3.61 -14.74
C LEU A 102 -26.35 3.68 -15.29
N GLU A 103 -26.62 4.54 -16.26
CA GLU A 103 -27.92 4.62 -16.93
C GLU A 103 -28.29 3.29 -17.62
N LYS A 104 -27.37 2.71 -18.39
CA LYS A 104 -27.57 1.41 -19.08
C LYS A 104 -27.84 0.26 -18.11
N ASN A 105 -27.25 0.28 -16.90
CA ASN A 105 -27.47 -0.74 -15.87
C ASN A 105 -28.64 -0.41 -14.93
N ASN A 106 -29.40 0.65 -15.19
CA ASN A 106 -30.49 1.13 -14.33
C ASN A 106 -30.05 1.51 -12.91
N VAL A 107 -28.82 1.99 -12.73
CA VAL A 107 -28.25 2.38 -11.44
C VAL A 107 -28.39 3.88 -11.22
N ILE A 108 -28.80 4.24 -10.01
CA ILE A 108 -29.06 5.63 -9.61
C ILE A 108 -27.81 6.16 -8.90
N GLY A 109 -27.36 7.35 -9.29
CA GLY A 109 -26.22 8.01 -8.69
C GLY A 109 -26.49 9.47 -8.36
N ILE A 110 -25.61 10.03 -7.52
CA ILE A 110 -25.59 11.44 -7.18
C ILE A 110 -24.15 11.96 -7.16
N SER A 111 -23.90 13.08 -7.86
CA SER A 111 -22.64 13.81 -7.86
C SER A 111 -22.77 15.19 -7.21
N GLY A 112 -21.68 15.89 -6.95
CA GLY A 112 -21.69 17.21 -6.31
C GLY A 112 -21.84 17.16 -4.78
N VAL A 113 -21.93 15.97 -4.19
CA VAL A 113 -22.08 15.78 -2.74
C VAL A 113 -20.77 16.06 -2.01
N ASP A 114 -20.82 16.68 -0.84
CA ASP A 114 -19.67 16.72 0.07
C ASP A 114 -19.46 15.33 0.70
N THR A 115 -18.75 14.46 -0.03
CA THR A 115 -18.47 13.09 0.38
C THR A 115 -17.57 13.02 1.61
N ARG A 116 -16.80 14.07 1.92
CA ARG A 116 -16.00 14.16 3.15
C ARG A 116 -16.91 14.39 4.36
N ALA A 117 -17.87 15.30 4.27
CA ALA A 117 -18.86 15.51 5.32
C ALA A 117 -19.72 14.26 5.54
N LEU A 118 -20.16 13.60 4.47
CA LEU A 118 -20.88 12.33 4.55
C LEU A 118 -20.04 11.23 5.23
N LYS A 119 -18.78 11.05 4.81
CA LYS A 119 -17.86 10.09 5.44
C LYS A 119 -17.68 10.37 6.93
N ARG A 120 -17.44 11.64 7.31
CA ARG A 120 -17.29 12.03 8.73
C ARG A 120 -18.54 11.69 9.52
N HIS A 121 -19.71 12.00 8.96
CA HIS A 121 -20.99 11.74 9.59
C HIS A 121 -21.22 10.24 9.84
N LEU A 122 -20.97 9.39 8.84
CA LEU A 122 -21.03 7.93 8.98
C LEU A 122 -19.99 7.39 9.97
N ARG A 123 -18.80 8.01 10.07
CA ARG A 123 -17.80 7.63 11.07
C ARG A 123 -18.22 7.97 12.50
N GLU A 124 -18.93 9.08 12.67
CA GLU A 124 -19.38 9.57 13.99
C GLU A 124 -20.66 8.86 14.46
N HIS A 125 -21.52 8.41 13.55
CA HIS A 125 -22.87 7.88 13.85
C HIS A 125 -23.09 6.42 13.39
N GLY A 126 -22.04 5.75 12.91
CA GLY A 126 -22.11 4.40 12.35
C GLY A 126 -22.73 4.33 10.95
N SER A 127 -22.76 3.12 10.40
CA SER A 127 -23.35 2.79 9.10
C SER A 127 -24.87 2.99 9.16
N GLN A 128 -25.42 3.59 8.11
CA GLN A 128 -26.83 3.98 8.06
C GLN A 128 -27.46 3.56 6.75
N ASN A 129 -28.73 3.17 6.79
CA ASN A 129 -29.53 3.10 5.58
C ASN A 129 -29.74 4.51 5.02
N GLY A 130 -29.78 4.60 3.70
CA GLY A 130 -30.03 5.86 3.02
C GLY A 130 -30.78 5.66 1.72
N MET A 131 -31.32 6.77 1.23
CA MET A 131 -32.12 6.81 0.02
C MET A 131 -31.67 7.96 -0.87
N ILE A 132 -31.35 7.67 -2.13
CA ILE A 132 -31.15 8.70 -3.16
C ILE A 132 -32.50 8.93 -3.84
N CYS A 133 -32.98 10.16 -3.90
CA CYS A 133 -34.22 10.54 -4.60
C CYS A 133 -34.22 12.01 -5.06
N SER A 134 -35.28 12.45 -5.74
CA SER A 134 -35.31 13.77 -6.40
C SER A 134 -35.86 14.93 -5.55
N SER A 135 -36.71 14.75 -4.52
CA SER A 135 -37.22 15.94 -3.78
C SER A 135 -38.09 15.75 -2.51
N SER A 136 -38.37 14.55 -1.98
CA SER A 136 -39.25 14.42 -0.79
C SER A 136 -38.56 13.81 0.43
N LYS A 137 -38.14 14.66 1.37
CA LYS A 137 -37.50 14.24 2.63
C LYS A 137 -38.42 13.38 3.50
N ALA A 138 -39.67 13.80 3.68
CA ALA A 138 -40.62 13.11 4.54
C ALA A 138 -40.92 11.69 4.01
N HIS A 139 -41.22 11.57 2.71
CA HIS A 139 -41.48 10.28 2.09
C HIS A 139 -40.27 9.34 2.15
N ALA A 140 -39.06 9.87 1.98
CA ALA A 140 -37.84 9.08 2.08
C ALA A 140 -37.62 8.54 3.49
N LEU A 141 -37.87 9.34 4.53
CA LEU A 141 -37.74 8.90 5.92
C LEU A 141 -38.76 7.83 6.30
N ASP A 142 -39.99 7.93 5.82
CA ASP A 142 -41.00 6.89 6.03
C ASP A 142 -40.58 5.58 5.34
N LYS A 143 -40.05 5.66 4.11
CA LYS A 143 -39.52 4.49 3.41
C LYS A 143 -38.29 3.87 4.08
N LEU A 144 -37.41 4.69 4.66
CA LEU A 144 -36.22 4.22 5.40
C LEU A 144 -36.60 3.50 6.70
N LYS A 145 -37.68 3.91 7.38
CA LYS A 145 -38.21 3.22 8.57
C LYS A 145 -38.81 1.85 8.24
N GLU A 146 -39.43 1.71 7.06
CA GLU A 146 -40.03 0.45 6.59
C GLU A 146 -39.01 -0.51 5.98
N TYR A 147 -37.83 0.00 5.59
CA TYR A 147 -36.85 -0.78 4.86
C TYR A 147 -36.16 -1.82 5.75
N LYS A 148 -36.25 -3.06 5.32
CA LYS A 148 -35.46 -4.18 5.82
C LYS A 148 -34.49 -4.59 4.71
N SER A 149 -33.23 -4.82 5.06
CA SER A 149 -32.27 -5.37 4.10
C SER A 149 -32.77 -6.70 3.57
N VAL A 150 -32.45 -7.00 2.32
CA VAL A 150 -32.86 -8.27 1.70
C VAL A 150 -32.16 -9.43 2.43
N ASN A 151 -32.86 -10.55 2.61
CA ASN A 151 -32.30 -11.77 3.21
C ASN A 151 -31.02 -12.20 2.46
N GLY A 152 -29.95 -12.47 3.19
CA GLY A 152 -28.61 -12.69 2.62
C GLY A 152 -28.53 -13.79 1.54
N ILE A 153 -29.32 -14.87 1.67
CA ILE A 153 -29.27 -15.98 0.70
C ILE A 153 -30.01 -15.66 -0.60
N GLU A 154 -31.04 -14.83 -0.52
CA GLU A 154 -31.77 -14.36 -1.71
C GLU A 154 -30.90 -13.40 -2.53
N ILE A 155 -30.09 -12.56 -1.87
CA ILE A 155 -29.10 -11.71 -2.54
C ILE A 155 -28.04 -12.56 -3.22
N THR A 156 -27.46 -13.52 -2.49
CA THR A 156 -26.43 -14.45 -3.00
C THR A 156 -26.85 -15.10 -4.32
N ASN A 157 -28.09 -15.61 -4.38
CA ASN A 157 -28.63 -16.23 -5.59
C ASN A 157 -28.76 -15.27 -6.79
N LYS A 158 -29.04 -13.98 -6.53
CA LYS A 158 -29.16 -12.95 -7.59
C LYS A 158 -27.78 -12.55 -8.15
N VAL A 159 -26.74 -12.60 -7.32
CA VAL A 159 -25.40 -12.11 -7.68
C VAL A 159 -24.47 -13.17 -8.29
N SER A 160 -24.68 -14.45 -7.98
CA SER A 160 -23.88 -15.58 -8.48
C SER A 160 -23.61 -15.55 -10.00
N LEU A 161 -22.40 -15.98 -10.39
CA LEU A 161 -21.98 -16.20 -11.77
C LEU A 161 -22.55 -17.54 -12.28
N HIS A 162 -22.83 -17.65 -13.58
CA HIS A 162 -23.49 -18.82 -14.16
C HIS A 162 -22.63 -19.39 -15.28
N SER A 163 -21.46 -19.93 -14.96
CA SER A 163 -20.56 -20.48 -15.98
C SER A 163 -19.57 -21.46 -15.37
N ASN A 164 -19.20 -22.47 -16.15
CA ASN A 164 -17.99 -23.26 -15.93
C ASN A 164 -16.83 -22.52 -16.59
N PHE A 165 -15.70 -22.39 -15.91
CA PHE A 165 -14.53 -21.70 -16.43
C PHE A 165 -13.41 -22.72 -16.66
N LYS A 166 -12.89 -22.78 -17.88
CA LYS A 166 -11.80 -23.69 -18.23
C LYS A 166 -10.55 -22.89 -18.57
N SER A 167 -9.42 -23.39 -18.10
CA SER A 167 -8.08 -22.97 -18.48
C SER A 167 -7.72 -23.55 -19.85
N ASP A 168 -7.12 -22.75 -20.73
CA ASP A 168 -6.46 -23.23 -21.95
C ASP A 168 -5.02 -23.74 -21.68
N LEU A 169 -4.51 -23.52 -20.46
CA LEU A 169 -3.22 -24.00 -19.98
C LEU A 169 -3.37 -25.43 -19.42
N ASN A 170 -2.30 -26.23 -19.46
CA ASN A 170 -2.23 -27.58 -18.85
C ASN A 170 -2.57 -27.53 -17.35
N SER A 171 -3.86 -27.65 -17.03
CA SER A 171 -4.39 -27.55 -15.67
C SER A 171 -3.82 -28.66 -14.79
N LYS A 172 -3.29 -28.29 -13.63
CA LYS A 172 -2.69 -29.22 -12.65
C LYS A 172 -3.69 -29.67 -11.59
N TYR A 173 -4.64 -28.81 -11.21
CA TYR A 173 -5.56 -29.04 -10.10
C TYR A 173 -7.00 -28.74 -10.50
N ARG A 174 -7.95 -29.44 -9.89
CA ARG A 174 -9.39 -29.22 -10.02
C ARG A 174 -9.90 -28.54 -8.76
N VAL A 175 -10.37 -27.31 -8.90
CA VAL A 175 -10.92 -26.52 -7.79
C VAL A 175 -12.42 -26.30 -8.01
N VAL A 176 -13.21 -26.56 -6.97
CA VAL A 176 -14.64 -26.23 -6.96
C VAL A 176 -14.86 -25.01 -6.08
N ILE A 177 -15.49 -23.98 -6.61
CA ILE A 177 -15.87 -22.79 -5.84
C ILE A 177 -17.36 -22.87 -5.47
N VAL A 178 -17.66 -22.73 -4.18
CA VAL A 178 -19.04 -22.46 -3.74
C VAL A 178 -19.28 -20.96 -3.87
N ASP A 179 -20.11 -20.60 -4.84
CA ASP A 179 -20.37 -19.24 -5.30
C ASP A 179 -21.45 -18.57 -4.46
N PHE A 180 -20.99 -17.83 -3.45
CA PHE A 180 -21.81 -16.94 -2.65
C PHE A 180 -21.95 -15.51 -3.21
N GLY A 181 -21.46 -15.28 -4.43
CA GLY A 181 -21.22 -13.94 -4.99
C GLY A 181 -19.77 -13.75 -5.39
N VAL A 182 -19.20 -14.75 -6.06
CA VAL A 182 -17.79 -14.79 -6.42
C VAL A 182 -17.42 -13.65 -7.37
N LYS A 183 -16.29 -13.01 -7.07
CA LYS A 183 -15.62 -12.07 -7.95
C LYS A 183 -14.90 -12.78 -9.10
N ILE A 184 -14.97 -12.20 -10.30
CA ILE A 184 -14.28 -12.75 -11.48
C ILE A 184 -12.77 -12.86 -11.23
N SER A 185 -12.17 -11.91 -10.51
CA SER A 185 -10.74 -11.96 -10.20
C SER A 185 -10.33 -13.18 -9.37
N ILE A 186 -11.19 -13.69 -8.47
CA ILE A 186 -10.90 -14.94 -7.73
C ILE A 186 -10.78 -16.11 -8.70
N VAL A 187 -11.71 -16.20 -9.67
CA VAL A 187 -11.69 -17.25 -10.71
C VAL A 187 -10.45 -17.12 -11.58
N SER A 188 -10.14 -15.90 -12.05
CA SER A 188 -8.98 -15.63 -12.90
C SER A 188 -7.66 -16.00 -12.22
N ARG A 189 -7.47 -15.64 -10.94
CA ARG A 189 -6.24 -15.97 -10.20
C ARG A 189 -6.05 -17.47 -10.02
N LEU A 190 -7.13 -18.22 -9.77
CA LEU A 190 -7.06 -19.68 -9.69
C LEU A 190 -6.68 -20.30 -11.05
N ILE A 191 -7.23 -19.77 -12.15
CA ILE A 191 -6.88 -20.23 -13.51
C ILE A 191 -5.40 -19.94 -13.82
N GLU A 192 -4.91 -18.76 -13.47
CA GLU A 192 -3.49 -18.37 -13.62
C GLU A 192 -2.55 -19.28 -12.81
N LEU A 193 -2.99 -19.75 -11.64
CA LEU A 193 -2.28 -20.74 -10.82
C LEU A 193 -2.37 -22.18 -11.37
N GLY A 194 -3.00 -22.38 -12.53
CA GLY A 194 -3.11 -23.67 -13.20
C GLY A 194 -4.27 -24.54 -12.71
N CYS A 195 -5.32 -23.95 -12.14
CA CYS A 195 -6.52 -24.66 -11.72
C CYS A 195 -7.59 -24.70 -12.82
N THR A 196 -8.30 -25.81 -12.95
CA THR A 196 -9.63 -25.83 -13.57
C THR A 196 -10.67 -25.47 -12.53
N VAL A 197 -11.58 -24.55 -12.85
CA VAL A 197 -12.51 -23.97 -11.88
C VAL A 197 -13.95 -24.29 -12.24
N GLU A 198 -14.65 -24.97 -11.34
CA GLU A 198 -16.09 -25.25 -11.46
C GLU A 198 -16.86 -24.49 -10.37
N LEU A 199 -17.95 -23.79 -10.75
CA LEU A 199 -18.77 -23.03 -9.81
C LEU A 199 -20.01 -23.83 -9.39
N ILE A 200 -20.29 -23.86 -8.09
CA ILE A 200 -21.48 -24.45 -7.49
C ILE A 200 -22.22 -23.42 -6.64
N ARG A 201 -23.55 -23.34 -6.78
CA ARG A 201 -24.34 -22.47 -5.92
C ARG A 201 -24.57 -23.10 -4.54
N PRO A 202 -24.68 -22.30 -3.48
CA PRO A 202 -25.10 -22.75 -2.17
C PRO A 202 -26.61 -23.03 -2.18
N SER A 203 -26.99 -24.26 -2.50
CA SER A 203 -28.36 -24.79 -2.43
C SER A 203 -28.38 -26.06 -1.59
N THR A 204 -29.52 -26.45 -1.02
CA THR A 204 -29.64 -27.70 -0.26
C THR A 204 -28.99 -28.88 -0.99
N GLY A 205 -28.08 -29.61 -0.31
CA GLY A 205 -27.30 -30.71 -0.89
C GLY A 205 -26.06 -30.30 -1.69
N PHE A 206 -25.64 -29.03 -1.65
CA PHE A 206 -24.46 -28.59 -2.41
C PHE A 206 -23.17 -29.30 -1.96
N ALA A 207 -23.04 -29.68 -0.68
CA ALA A 207 -21.87 -30.40 -0.20
C ALA A 207 -21.69 -31.74 -0.93
N GLN A 208 -22.77 -32.52 -1.05
CA GLN A 208 -22.73 -33.78 -1.81
C GLN A 208 -22.38 -33.54 -3.28
N LYS A 209 -22.90 -32.46 -3.87
CA LYS A 209 -22.59 -32.11 -5.26
C LYS A 209 -21.11 -31.75 -5.43
N VAL A 210 -20.55 -30.94 -4.53
CA VAL A 210 -19.12 -30.57 -4.52
C VAL A 210 -18.25 -31.83 -4.39
N LEU A 211 -18.55 -32.70 -3.43
CA LEU A 211 -17.78 -33.93 -3.20
C LEU A 211 -17.88 -34.92 -4.36
N SER A 212 -19.03 -34.97 -5.05
CA SER A 212 -19.21 -35.86 -6.22
C SER A 212 -18.29 -35.52 -7.40
N MET A 213 -17.76 -34.30 -7.44
CA MET A 213 -16.88 -33.81 -8.49
C MET A 213 -15.41 -34.20 -8.29
N ASN A 214 -15.08 -34.79 -7.12
CA ASN A 214 -13.72 -35.17 -6.70
C ASN A 214 -12.70 -34.01 -6.88
N PRO A 215 -12.90 -32.86 -6.22
CA PRO A 215 -11.98 -31.73 -6.32
C PRO A 215 -10.67 -31.97 -5.56
N ASP A 216 -9.58 -31.40 -6.06
CA ASP A 216 -8.30 -31.30 -5.36
C ASP A 216 -8.32 -30.20 -4.28
N GLY A 217 -9.20 -29.21 -4.43
CA GLY A 217 -9.39 -28.12 -3.47
C GLY A 217 -10.77 -27.47 -3.60
N ILE A 218 -11.24 -26.87 -2.52
CA ILE A 218 -12.53 -26.19 -2.45
C ILE A 218 -12.31 -24.74 -2.04
N VAL A 219 -12.92 -23.80 -2.77
CA VAL A 219 -12.92 -22.38 -2.40
C VAL A 219 -14.33 -21.99 -2.01
N LEU A 220 -14.48 -21.31 -0.88
CA LEU A 220 -15.74 -20.69 -0.48
C LEU A 220 -15.58 -19.19 -0.73
N SER A 221 -16.37 -18.62 -1.66
CA SER A 221 -16.13 -17.28 -2.19
C SER A 221 -16.52 -16.15 -1.21
N ASN A 222 -16.18 -14.92 -1.58
CA ASN A 222 -16.83 -13.74 -1.02
C ASN A 222 -18.34 -13.74 -1.34
N GLY A 223 -19.08 -12.84 -0.68
CA GLY A 223 -20.49 -12.61 -0.96
C GLY A 223 -21.06 -11.41 -0.20
N PRO A 224 -22.30 -10.99 -0.53
CA PRO A 224 -23.03 -9.95 0.18
C PRO A 224 -23.89 -10.51 1.32
N GLY A 225 -24.26 -9.64 2.26
CA GLY A 225 -25.26 -9.93 3.29
C GLY A 225 -24.67 -10.18 4.68
N ASP A 226 -25.53 -10.62 5.60
CA ASP A 226 -25.14 -10.97 6.96
C ASP A 226 -24.69 -12.44 7.02
N PRO A 227 -23.43 -12.71 7.41
CA PRO A 227 -22.91 -14.08 7.49
C PRO A 227 -23.67 -14.94 8.52
N GLN A 228 -24.23 -14.36 9.58
CA GLN A 228 -24.95 -15.10 10.61
C GLN A 228 -26.30 -15.61 10.07
N GLU A 229 -27.04 -14.76 9.36
CA GLU A 229 -28.31 -15.12 8.71
C GLU A 229 -28.08 -16.18 7.63
N ILE A 230 -27.06 -16.00 6.78
CA ILE A 230 -26.72 -16.99 5.75
C ILE A 230 -26.29 -18.31 6.41
N GLY A 231 -25.49 -18.22 7.47
CA GLY A 231 -24.98 -19.34 8.24
C GLY A 231 -26.07 -20.30 8.70
N GLU A 232 -27.22 -19.81 9.17
CA GLU A 232 -28.35 -20.65 9.60
C GLU A 232 -28.78 -21.72 8.58
N SER A 233 -28.56 -21.45 7.30
CA SER A 233 -28.98 -22.32 6.20
C SER A 233 -27.85 -23.16 5.56
N VAL A 234 -26.58 -22.78 5.76
CA VAL A 234 -25.45 -23.42 5.05
C VAL A 234 -24.43 -24.09 5.96
N VAL A 235 -24.44 -23.84 7.27
CA VAL A 235 -23.45 -24.39 8.21
C VAL A 235 -23.39 -25.92 8.18
N SER A 236 -24.53 -26.61 8.06
CA SER A 236 -24.57 -28.07 7.99
C SER A 236 -23.89 -28.62 6.73
N GLU A 237 -23.99 -27.90 5.61
CA GLU A 237 -23.35 -28.28 4.34
C GLU A 237 -21.86 -27.96 4.37
N ILE A 238 -21.46 -26.82 4.93
CA ILE A 238 -20.05 -26.44 5.12
C ILE A 238 -19.36 -27.44 6.07
N ASP A 239 -20.02 -27.87 7.14
CA ASP A 239 -19.49 -28.89 8.07
C ASP A 239 -19.21 -30.24 7.37
N ILE A 240 -20.10 -30.67 6.45
CA ILE A 240 -19.86 -31.86 5.62
C ILE A 240 -18.61 -31.69 4.76
N ILE A 241 -18.43 -30.51 4.15
CA ILE A 241 -17.25 -30.19 3.33
C ILE A 241 -15.97 -30.19 4.18
N ILE A 242 -15.97 -29.55 5.36
CA ILE A 242 -14.82 -29.54 6.29
C ILE A 242 -14.40 -30.98 6.64
N LYS A 243 -15.37 -31.84 6.96
CA LYS A 243 -15.13 -33.24 7.33
C LYS A 243 -14.58 -34.12 6.20
N SER A 244 -14.65 -33.66 4.94
CA SER A 244 -14.08 -34.38 3.80
C SER A 244 -12.55 -34.38 3.77
N LYS A 245 -11.90 -33.48 4.52
CA LYS A 245 -10.43 -33.26 4.54
C LYS A 245 -9.83 -32.86 3.19
N ILE A 246 -10.65 -32.42 2.24
CA ILE A 246 -10.17 -31.72 1.04
C ILE A 246 -9.71 -30.31 1.48
N PRO A 247 -8.58 -29.77 0.97
CA PRO A 247 -8.14 -28.41 1.29
C PRO A 247 -9.23 -27.37 0.98
N ILE A 248 -9.53 -26.51 1.97
CA ILE A 248 -10.56 -25.46 1.84
C ILE A 248 -9.93 -24.09 2.04
N PHE A 249 -10.25 -23.16 1.13
CA PHE A 249 -9.89 -21.75 1.26
C PHE A 249 -11.14 -20.85 1.28
N GLY A 250 -11.36 -20.13 2.38
CA GLY A 250 -12.48 -19.18 2.51
C GLY A 250 -12.03 -17.72 2.34
N ILE A 251 -12.84 -16.92 1.64
CA ILE A 251 -12.56 -15.50 1.40
C ILE A 251 -13.72 -14.63 1.91
N CYS A 252 -13.40 -13.57 2.66
CA CYS A 252 -14.34 -12.55 3.14
C CYS A 252 -15.58 -13.14 3.85
N MET A 253 -16.76 -13.13 3.22
CA MET A 253 -17.98 -13.71 3.81
C MET A 253 -17.79 -15.19 4.18
N SER A 254 -17.06 -15.95 3.38
CA SER A 254 -16.84 -17.37 3.70
C SER A 254 -15.81 -17.60 4.80
N HIS A 255 -14.90 -16.65 5.05
CA HIS A 255 -14.08 -16.68 6.27
C HIS A 255 -14.98 -16.64 7.51
N GLN A 256 -16.02 -15.79 7.49
CA GLN A 256 -17.00 -15.68 8.55
C GLN A 256 -17.88 -16.94 8.66
N LEU A 257 -18.37 -17.48 7.53
CA LEU A 257 -19.16 -18.72 7.53
C LEU A 257 -18.39 -19.93 8.07
N LEU A 258 -17.09 -20.03 7.75
CA LEU A 258 -16.22 -21.07 8.31
C LEU A 258 -16.10 -20.94 9.83
N ALA A 259 -15.94 -19.72 10.35
CA ALA A 259 -15.91 -19.48 11.79
C ALA A 259 -17.27 -19.82 12.45
N ILE A 260 -18.39 -19.40 11.86
CA ILE A 260 -19.74 -19.70 12.35
C ILE A 260 -20.02 -21.21 12.36
N THR A 261 -19.56 -21.93 11.34
CA THR A 261 -19.71 -23.39 11.27
C THR A 261 -19.03 -24.10 12.45
N LEU A 262 -17.96 -23.50 12.99
CA LEU A 262 -17.30 -23.95 14.20
C LEU A 262 -17.92 -23.40 15.49
N GLY A 263 -19.05 -22.69 15.43
CA GLY A 263 -19.73 -22.14 16.61
C GLY A 263 -19.21 -20.77 17.06
N ALA A 264 -18.33 -20.13 16.30
CA ALA A 264 -17.96 -18.74 16.54
C ALA A 264 -19.10 -17.78 16.14
N LYS A 265 -18.99 -16.52 16.55
CA LYS A 265 -19.93 -15.44 16.25
C LYS A 265 -19.28 -14.39 15.36
N THR A 266 -20.11 -13.65 14.64
CA THR A 266 -19.70 -12.47 13.89
C THR A 266 -20.27 -11.20 14.51
N ILE A 267 -19.51 -10.11 14.43
CA ILE A 267 -19.91 -8.79 14.90
C ILE A 267 -20.09 -7.88 13.69
N LYS A 268 -21.21 -7.15 13.64
CA LYS A 268 -21.39 -6.06 12.67
C LYS A 268 -20.53 -4.88 13.11
N MET A 269 -19.67 -4.42 12.21
CA MET A 269 -18.80 -3.28 12.45
C MET A 269 -19.58 -1.98 12.30
N ASP A 270 -19.23 -0.95 13.08
CA ASP A 270 -19.86 0.36 12.96
C ASP A 270 -19.70 0.93 11.55
N ILE A 271 -18.52 0.78 10.93
CA ILE A 271 -18.18 1.41 9.64
C ILE A 271 -17.75 0.38 8.58
N GLY A 272 -17.28 -0.81 9.00
CA GLY A 272 -16.70 -1.83 8.12
C GLY A 272 -15.36 -1.42 7.49
N HIS A 273 -14.65 -2.39 6.91
CA HIS A 273 -13.43 -2.14 6.14
C HIS A 273 -13.73 -2.14 4.65
N ARG A 274 -13.47 -1.00 4.01
CA ARG A 274 -13.78 -0.75 2.59
C ARG A 274 -12.70 0.11 1.94
N GLY A 275 -11.74 -0.53 1.27
CA GLY A 275 -10.61 0.14 0.62
C GLY A 275 -9.40 -0.78 0.41
N SER A 276 -8.43 -0.30 -0.37
CA SER A 276 -7.29 -1.09 -0.85
C SER A 276 -5.96 -0.69 -0.21
N ASN A 277 -6.00 -0.18 1.01
CA ASN A 277 -4.83 0.32 1.74
C ASN A 277 -4.79 -0.18 3.19
N HIS A 278 -5.43 -1.32 3.45
CA HIS A 278 -5.64 -1.80 4.81
C HIS A 278 -4.48 -2.68 5.26
N PRO A 279 -3.70 -2.28 6.27
CA PRO A 279 -2.59 -3.10 6.74
C PRO A 279 -3.10 -4.31 7.56
N VAL A 280 -2.76 -5.51 7.13
CA VAL A 280 -3.08 -6.79 7.77
C VAL A 280 -1.77 -7.47 8.17
N TYR A 281 -1.65 -7.87 9.43
CA TYR A 281 -0.49 -8.57 9.96
C TYR A 281 -0.69 -10.07 9.92
N ASP A 282 0.16 -10.77 9.18
CA ASP A 282 0.30 -12.21 9.24
C ASP A 282 1.12 -12.58 10.49
N VAL A 283 0.43 -13.22 11.44
CA VAL A 283 0.99 -13.66 12.73
C VAL A 283 1.97 -14.82 12.54
N ILE A 284 1.77 -15.65 11.52
CA ILE A 284 2.62 -16.82 11.25
C ILE A 284 3.95 -16.37 10.67
N SER A 285 3.92 -15.52 9.64
CA SER A 285 5.16 -15.05 8.98
C SER A 285 5.80 -13.84 9.64
N GLY A 286 5.07 -13.11 10.49
CA GLY A 286 5.53 -11.85 11.08
C GLY A 286 5.53 -10.68 10.09
N LYS A 287 4.87 -10.80 8.94
CA LYS A 287 4.82 -9.78 7.87
C LYS A 287 3.56 -8.93 7.93
N VAL A 288 3.60 -7.74 7.32
CA VAL A 288 2.42 -6.90 7.12
C VAL A 288 2.12 -6.83 5.64
N GLU A 289 0.89 -7.13 5.27
CA GLU A 289 0.36 -7.03 3.92
C GLU A 289 -0.54 -5.81 3.82
N ILE A 290 -0.47 -5.07 2.72
CA ILE A 290 -1.48 -4.06 2.40
C ILE A 290 -2.57 -4.74 1.59
N SER A 291 -3.73 -4.94 2.20
CA SER A 291 -4.83 -5.70 1.62
C SER A 291 -5.96 -4.82 1.10
N SER A 292 -6.77 -5.42 0.22
CA SER A 292 -8.07 -4.91 -0.14
C SER A 292 -9.16 -5.45 0.75
N GLN A 293 -10.05 -4.57 1.18
CA GLN A 293 -11.11 -4.87 2.14
C GLN A 293 -12.46 -4.45 1.57
N ASN A 294 -13.45 -5.32 1.74
CA ASN A 294 -14.84 -5.01 1.47
C ASN A 294 -15.78 -5.84 2.37
N HIS A 295 -15.85 -5.48 3.65
CA HIS A 295 -16.71 -6.18 4.59
C HIS A 295 -17.29 -5.24 5.67
N GLY A 296 -18.52 -5.55 6.09
CA GLY A 296 -19.21 -4.88 7.21
C GLY A 296 -19.25 -5.70 8.49
N PHE A 297 -18.79 -6.95 8.45
CA PHE A 297 -18.79 -7.90 9.57
C PHE A 297 -17.39 -8.46 9.77
N VAL A 298 -17.08 -8.88 10.99
CA VAL A 298 -15.83 -9.55 11.37
C VAL A 298 -16.13 -10.71 12.31
N VAL A 299 -15.22 -11.68 12.37
CA VAL A 299 -15.29 -12.76 13.36
C VAL A 299 -14.93 -12.21 14.74
N ASP A 300 -15.74 -12.54 15.75
CA ASP A 300 -15.45 -12.22 17.14
C ASP A 300 -14.33 -13.13 17.65
N SER A 301 -13.14 -12.56 17.87
CA SER A 301 -11.98 -13.29 18.38
C SER A 301 -12.25 -14.01 19.70
N ALA A 302 -13.12 -13.45 20.55
CA ALA A 302 -13.43 -14.05 21.86
C ALA A 302 -14.35 -15.29 21.74
N SER A 303 -15.02 -15.45 20.60
CA SER A 303 -15.90 -16.59 20.32
C SER A 303 -15.21 -17.75 19.60
N LEU A 304 -13.95 -17.56 19.16
CA LEU A 304 -13.19 -18.59 18.48
C LEU A 304 -12.86 -19.76 19.42
N LEU A 305 -13.01 -20.98 18.91
CA LEU A 305 -12.67 -22.20 19.64
C LEU A 305 -11.15 -22.42 19.67
N SER A 306 -10.68 -23.20 20.65
CA SER A 306 -9.26 -23.48 20.88
C SER A 306 -8.56 -24.24 19.74
N ASN A 307 -9.32 -24.90 18.86
CA ASN A 307 -8.82 -25.60 17.69
C ASN A 307 -8.73 -24.72 16.42
N VAL A 308 -8.94 -23.41 16.56
CA VAL A 308 -8.75 -22.41 15.52
C VAL A 308 -7.61 -21.47 15.91
N GLU A 309 -6.66 -21.26 15.00
CA GLU A 309 -5.60 -20.30 15.16
C GLU A 309 -5.91 -19.03 14.37
N ILE A 310 -5.73 -17.87 15.00
CA ILE A 310 -5.76 -16.59 14.29
C ILE A 310 -4.45 -16.46 13.53
N THR A 311 -4.55 -16.31 12.21
CA THR A 311 -3.38 -16.21 11.32
C THR A 311 -3.13 -14.77 10.89
N HIS A 312 -4.19 -13.97 10.76
CA HIS A 312 -4.06 -12.57 10.32
C HIS A 312 -4.87 -11.63 11.21
N ILE A 313 -4.35 -10.43 11.44
CA ILE A 313 -4.97 -9.41 12.30
C ILE A 313 -4.87 -8.03 11.62
N SER A 314 -5.97 -7.27 11.62
CA SER A 314 -6.00 -5.89 11.14
C SER A 314 -5.14 -4.99 12.04
N LEU A 315 -4.27 -4.18 11.44
CA LEU A 315 -3.49 -3.20 12.19
C LEU A 315 -4.20 -1.87 12.41
N LEU A 316 -5.40 -1.69 11.86
CA LEU A 316 -6.20 -0.50 12.11
C LEU A 316 -7.01 -0.60 13.41
N ASP A 317 -7.51 -1.80 13.73
CA ASP A 317 -8.48 -2.00 14.81
C ASP A 317 -8.36 -3.36 15.54
N ASN A 318 -7.39 -4.21 15.17
CA ASN A 318 -7.19 -5.56 15.72
C ASN A 318 -8.30 -6.57 15.40
N SER A 319 -9.14 -6.35 14.39
CA SER A 319 -10.08 -7.37 13.92
C SER A 319 -9.35 -8.63 13.43
N VAL A 320 -10.02 -9.77 13.54
CA VAL A 320 -9.54 -11.04 12.95
C VAL A 320 -9.62 -10.92 11.43
N GLU A 321 -8.48 -11.10 10.78
CA GLU A 321 -8.36 -11.00 9.32
C GLU A 321 -8.05 -12.36 8.66
N GLY A 322 -7.80 -13.40 9.46
CA GLY A 322 -7.52 -14.72 8.95
C GLY A 322 -7.50 -15.77 10.06
N ILE A 323 -7.94 -16.97 9.71
CA ILE A 323 -7.96 -18.12 10.61
C ILE A 323 -7.48 -19.39 9.90
N MET A 324 -6.99 -20.34 10.69
CA MET A 324 -6.63 -21.68 10.26
C MET A 324 -7.16 -22.70 11.27
N MET A 325 -7.72 -23.80 10.77
CA MET A 325 -8.17 -24.90 11.62
C MET A 325 -6.99 -25.85 11.87
N LYS A 326 -6.76 -26.28 13.11
CA LYS A 326 -5.66 -27.20 13.44
C LYS A 326 -5.92 -28.63 12.96
N ASP A 327 -7.18 -29.06 12.99
CA ASP A 327 -7.57 -30.46 12.76
C ASP A 327 -7.95 -30.76 11.30
N TYR A 328 -8.13 -29.73 10.48
CA TYR A 328 -8.61 -29.82 9.09
C TYR A 328 -7.80 -28.88 8.21
N PRO A 329 -7.57 -29.19 6.92
CA PRO A 329 -6.82 -28.35 5.99
C PRO A 329 -7.67 -27.15 5.53
N VAL A 330 -8.06 -26.30 6.48
CA VAL A 330 -8.90 -25.13 6.24
C VAL A 330 -8.15 -23.88 6.64
N PHE A 331 -8.02 -22.98 5.67
CA PHE A 331 -7.47 -21.64 5.84
C PHE A 331 -8.49 -20.63 5.31
N SER A 332 -8.58 -19.45 5.90
CA SER A 332 -9.43 -18.40 5.36
C SER A 332 -8.94 -17.02 5.73
N VAL A 333 -9.22 -16.06 4.86
CA VAL A 333 -8.90 -14.65 5.06
C VAL A 333 -10.16 -13.79 4.92
N GLN A 334 -10.23 -12.76 5.73
CA GLN A 334 -11.32 -11.78 5.77
C GLN A 334 -11.20 -10.76 4.63
N TYR A 335 -9.97 -10.43 4.24
CA TYR A 335 -9.67 -9.52 3.15
C TYR A 335 -9.78 -10.19 1.77
N HIS A 336 -9.59 -9.41 0.72
CA HIS A 336 -9.70 -9.81 -0.68
C HIS A 336 -8.29 -9.98 -1.30
N PRO A 337 -7.71 -11.20 -1.27
CA PRO A 337 -6.36 -11.46 -1.76
C PRO A 337 -6.25 -11.41 -3.30
N GLU A 338 -7.37 -11.43 -4.02
CA GLU A 338 -7.41 -11.41 -5.48
C GLU A 338 -7.10 -10.04 -6.10
N GLU A 339 -7.11 -8.97 -5.30
CA GLU A 339 -6.80 -7.60 -5.76
C GLU A 339 -5.30 -7.30 -5.60
N ALA A 340 -4.63 -6.91 -6.69
CA ALA A 340 -3.24 -6.47 -6.70
C ALA A 340 -3.14 -4.96 -7.01
N PRO A 341 -2.21 -4.20 -6.38
CA PRO A 341 -2.04 -2.79 -6.68
C PRO A 341 -1.46 -2.58 -8.09
N ALA A 342 -2.16 -1.81 -8.93
CA ALA A 342 -1.72 -1.46 -10.28
C ALA A 342 -0.68 -0.32 -10.30
N TYR A 343 0.02 -0.13 -11.43
CA TYR A 343 1.08 0.88 -11.63
C TYR A 343 0.65 2.32 -11.24
N ASP A 344 -0.63 2.65 -11.43
CA ASP A 344 -1.24 3.93 -11.05
C ASP A 344 -1.35 4.14 -9.52
N GLN A 345 -1.04 3.11 -8.72
CA GLN A 345 -1.02 3.17 -7.26
C GLN A 345 0.35 3.58 -6.67
N ILE A 346 1.40 3.64 -7.49
CA ILE A 346 2.72 4.16 -7.11
C ILE A 346 2.71 5.71 -7.19
N ASP A 347 2.34 6.28 -8.34
CA ASP A 347 2.10 7.72 -8.55
C ASP A 347 0.68 8.13 -8.11
N LYS A 348 0.48 8.17 -6.80
CA LYS A 348 -0.85 8.32 -6.17
C LYS A 348 -1.36 9.76 -6.06
N ALA A 349 -0.50 10.78 -6.14
CA ALA A 349 -0.92 12.16 -5.97
C ALA A 349 -1.60 12.70 -7.25
N PRO A 350 -2.68 13.50 -7.14
CA PRO A 350 -3.36 14.08 -8.30
C PRO A 350 -2.45 14.93 -9.20
N GLU A 351 -1.42 15.56 -8.62
CA GLU A 351 -0.44 16.35 -9.36
C GLU A 351 0.58 15.48 -10.12
N GLU A 352 0.96 14.33 -9.54
CA GLU A 352 1.83 13.32 -10.19
C GLU A 352 1.15 12.76 -11.44
N ARG A 353 -0.12 12.37 -11.31
CA ARG A 353 -0.92 11.81 -12.42
C ARG A 353 -1.19 12.82 -13.53
N LYS A 354 -1.38 14.09 -13.19
CA LYS A 354 -1.62 15.15 -14.18
C LYS A 354 -0.36 15.50 -14.97
N ARG A 355 0.80 15.42 -14.33
CA ARG A 355 2.10 15.78 -14.94
C ARG A 355 2.86 14.57 -15.48
N GLY A 356 2.47 13.35 -15.13
CA GLY A 356 3.17 12.11 -15.51
C GLY A 356 4.57 12.02 -14.91
N ILE A 357 4.77 12.58 -13.70
CA ILE A 357 6.04 12.58 -12.98
C ILE A 357 5.79 12.21 -11.52
N THR A 358 6.64 11.38 -10.94
CA THR A 358 6.70 11.14 -9.50
C THR A 358 7.13 12.42 -8.78
N ILE A 359 6.48 12.74 -7.66
CA ILE A 359 6.74 13.94 -6.85
C ILE A 359 7.17 13.49 -5.45
N ALA A 360 6.41 12.61 -4.82
CA ALA A 360 6.70 12.00 -3.53
C ALA A 360 7.31 10.61 -3.71
N THR A 361 8.18 10.21 -2.78
CA THR A 361 8.73 8.85 -2.79
C THR A 361 7.64 7.82 -2.47
N ALA A 362 7.54 6.77 -3.26
CA ALA A 362 6.64 5.64 -2.98
C ALA A 362 7.44 4.47 -2.41
N HIS A 363 6.82 3.72 -1.49
CA HIS A 363 7.42 2.54 -0.90
C HIS A 363 6.59 1.33 -1.35
N VAL A 364 7.24 0.38 -2.00
CA VAL A 364 6.62 -0.87 -2.45
C VAL A 364 7.49 -2.03 -2.00
N GLU A 365 6.87 -3.17 -1.73
CA GLU A 365 7.56 -4.36 -1.24
C GLU A 365 7.41 -5.50 -2.24
N TYR A 366 8.48 -6.25 -2.42
CA TYR A 366 8.51 -7.48 -3.22
C TYR A 366 9.63 -8.39 -2.74
N GLN A 367 9.63 -9.65 -3.17
CA GLN A 367 10.65 -10.62 -2.77
C GLN A 367 11.08 -11.49 -3.94
N THR A 368 12.33 -11.93 -3.87
CA THR A 368 12.83 -13.08 -4.64
C THR A 368 12.86 -14.32 -3.74
N GLU A 369 13.29 -15.45 -4.28
CA GLU A 369 13.52 -16.65 -3.45
C GLU A 369 14.62 -16.44 -2.40
N LYS A 370 15.55 -15.51 -2.62
CA LYS A 370 16.71 -15.28 -1.75
C LYS A 370 16.46 -14.19 -0.70
N ARG A 371 15.70 -13.15 -1.02
CA ARG A 371 15.66 -11.91 -0.21
C ARG A 371 14.33 -11.17 -0.31
N HIS A 372 14.04 -10.40 0.73
CA HIS A 372 12.96 -9.42 0.74
C HIS A 372 13.49 -8.03 0.40
N TYR A 373 12.75 -7.30 -0.43
CA TYR A 373 13.10 -5.94 -0.87
C TYR A 373 12.02 -4.96 -0.43
N ALA A 374 12.45 -3.90 0.25
CA ALA A 374 11.70 -2.67 0.36
C ALA A 374 12.24 -1.70 -0.69
N HIS A 375 11.43 -1.39 -1.69
CA HIS A 375 11.81 -0.53 -2.80
C HIS A 375 11.25 0.87 -2.58
N VAL A 376 12.14 1.85 -2.65
CA VAL A 376 11.78 3.28 -2.55
C VAL A 376 11.86 3.89 -3.94
N ASP A 377 10.72 4.08 -4.58
CA ASP A 377 10.64 4.77 -5.86
C ASP A 377 10.84 6.28 -5.66
N CYS A 378 11.73 6.87 -6.45
CA CYS A 378 12.23 8.23 -6.26
C CYS A 378 11.94 9.11 -7.48
N PRO A 379 11.59 10.39 -7.27
CA PRO A 379 11.30 11.29 -8.37
C PRO A 379 12.55 11.61 -9.21
N GLY A 380 12.40 11.57 -10.54
CA GLY A 380 13.43 11.89 -11.52
C GLY A 380 13.51 13.38 -11.92
N HIS A 381 12.49 14.17 -11.59
CA HIS A 381 12.39 15.56 -12.03
C HIS A 381 13.25 16.49 -11.16
N ALA A 382 13.95 17.46 -11.77
CA ALA A 382 14.90 18.35 -11.10
C ALA A 382 14.32 19.07 -9.87
N ASP A 383 13.06 19.53 -9.99
CA ASP A 383 12.35 20.25 -8.91
C ASP A 383 12.14 19.39 -7.64
N TYR A 384 12.12 18.07 -7.77
CA TYR A 384 11.82 17.14 -6.68
C TYR A 384 13.02 16.31 -6.23
N VAL A 385 14.23 16.67 -6.67
CA VAL A 385 15.49 16.01 -6.26
C VAL A 385 15.66 16.01 -4.72
N LYS A 386 15.08 16.97 -3.99
CA LYS A 386 15.07 16.95 -2.52
C LYS A 386 14.44 15.68 -1.96
N ASN A 387 13.32 15.24 -2.53
CA ASN A 387 12.62 14.03 -2.10
C ASN A 387 13.42 12.78 -2.47
N MET A 388 14.08 12.79 -3.64
CA MET A 388 15.02 11.74 -4.04
C MET A 388 16.19 11.61 -3.04
N ILE A 389 16.79 12.72 -2.59
CA ILE A 389 17.88 12.69 -1.59
C ILE A 389 17.43 12.01 -0.29
N VAL A 390 16.22 12.33 0.18
CA VAL A 390 15.63 11.73 1.40
C VAL A 390 15.35 10.24 1.21
N GLY A 391 14.87 9.83 0.02
CA GLY A 391 14.68 8.41 -0.32
C GLY A 391 15.99 7.64 -0.43
N ALA A 392 16.96 8.19 -1.17
CA ALA A 392 18.26 7.58 -1.42
C ALA A 392 19.10 7.41 -0.13
N ALA A 393 18.93 8.28 0.86
CA ALA A 393 19.59 8.14 2.16
C ALA A 393 19.18 6.85 2.92
N GLN A 394 18.07 6.22 2.54
CA GLN A 394 17.58 4.97 3.13
C GLN A 394 18.04 3.73 2.36
N MET A 395 18.61 3.90 1.16
CA MET A 395 18.91 2.81 0.24
C MET A 395 20.28 2.19 0.54
N ASP A 396 20.30 0.86 0.68
CA ASP A 396 21.56 0.09 0.68
C ASP A 396 22.13 -0.04 -0.75
N ALA A 397 21.23 -0.14 -1.74
CA ALA A 397 21.52 -0.21 -3.17
C ALA A 397 20.45 0.53 -3.97
N ALA A 398 20.81 1.02 -5.17
CA ALA A 398 19.89 1.70 -6.08
C ALA A 398 19.82 1.00 -7.44
N ILE A 399 18.64 1.06 -8.08
CA ILE A 399 18.46 0.70 -9.48
C ILE A 399 18.49 1.99 -10.30
N LEU A 400 19.53 2.15 -11.13
CA LEU A 400 19.64 3.29 -12.04
C LEU A 400 18.93 2.96 -13.35
N VAL A 401 17.78 3.58 -13.58
CA VAL A 401 17.02 3.43 -14.82
C VAL A 401 17.47 4.47 -15.84
N VAL A 402 17.88 4.03 -17.02
CA VAL A 402 18.32 4.91 -18.14
C VAL A 402 17.54 4.53 -19.39
N SER A 403 17.10 5.52 -20.17
CA SER A 403 16.42 5.24 -21.44
C SER A 403 17.44 4.80 -22.49
N GLY A 404 17.19 3.68 -23.16
CA GLY A 404 17.99 3.21 -24.29
C GLY A 404 17.86 4.09 -25.53
N VAL A 405 16.86 4.96 -25.59
CA VAL A 405 16.68 5.95 -26.67
C VAL A 405 17.31 7.30 -26.33
N ASP A 406 17.19 7.73 -25.08
CA ASP A 406 17.58 9.10 -24.68
C ASP A 406 19.00 9.15 -24.09
N GLY A 407 19.52 8.02 -23.59
CA GLY A 407 20.80 7.95 -22.91
C GLY A 407 20.83 8.67 -21.55
N PRO A 408 22.04 8.91 -20.99
CA PRO A 408 22.22 9.58 -19.72
C PRO A 408 21.94 11.08 -19.79
N MET A 409 20.90 11.51 -19.08
CA MET A 409 20.45 12.90 -19.00
C MET A 409 21.14 13.66 -17.85
N PRO A 410 21.03 15.00 -17.76
CA PRO A 410 21.60 15.77 -16.64
C PRO A 410 21.22 15.22 -15.26
N GLN A 411 19.97 14.80 -15.09
CA GLN A 411 19.46 14.22 -13.84
C GLN A 411 20.08 12.84 -13.56
N THR A 412 20.40 12.04 -14.58
CA THR A 412 21.15 10.79 -14.42
C THR A 412 22.51 11.07 -13.77
N ARG A 413 23.19 12.14 -14.20
CA ARG A 413 24.48 12.57 -13.62
C ARG A 413 24.31 13.04 -12.18
N GLU A 414 23.32 13.88 -11.93
CA GLU A 414 23.01 14.42 -10.61
C GLU A 414 22.63 13.30 -9.62
N HIS A 415 21.84 12.33 -10.04
CA HIS A 415 21.41 11.21 -9.20
C HIS A 415 22.55 10.28 -8.81
N ILE A 416 23.46 9.94 -9.73
CA ILE A 416 24.64 9.13 -9.40
C ILE A 416 25.52 9.86 -8.38
N LEU A 417 25.76 11.15 -8.60
CA LEU A 417 26.54 11.97 -7.67
C LEU A 417 25.89 11.99 -6.28
N LEU A 418 24.59 12.30 -6.20
CA LEU A 418 23.86 12.39 -4.94
C LEU A 418 23.77 11.05 -4.22
N ALA A 419 23.51 9.95 -4.93
CA ALA A 419 23.50 8.59 -4.39
C ALA A 419 24.83 8.27 -3.69
N LYS A 420 25.97 8.66 -4.31
CA LYS A 420 27.29 8.50 -3.69
C LYS A 420 27.44 9.32 -2.42
N GLN A 421 26.97 10.57 -2.41
CA GLN A 421 27.12 11.45 -1.24
C GLN A 421 26.25 11.02 -0.05
N VAL A 422 25.03 10.52 -0.30
CA VAL A 422 24.16 10.02 0.77
C VAL A 422 24.54 8.61 1.26
N GLY A 423 25.47 7.95 0.57
CA GLY A 423 26.10 6.71 1.00
C GLY A 423 25.45 5.44 0.47
N VAL A 424 24.79 5.48 -0.69
CA VAL A 424 24.34 4.28 -1.41
C VAL A 424 25.56 3.44 -1.78
N GLY A 425 25.56 2.16 -1.38
CA GLY A 425 26.72 1.28 -1.53
C GLY A 425 26.86 0.69 -2.93
N TYR A 426 25.74 0.31 -3.54
CA TYR A 426 25.69 -0.42 -4.81
C TYR A 426 24.73 0.22 -5.79
N ILE A 427 25.05 0.15 -7.09
CA ILE A 427 24.15 0.50 -8.19
C ILE A 427 24.04 -0.69 -9.13
N VAL A 428 22.82 -0.99 -9.57
CA VAL A 428 22.53 -1.87 -10.72
C VAL A 428 21.83 -1.04 -11.78
N VAL A 429 22.21 -1.19 -13.05
CA VAL A 429 21.66 -0.38 -14.14
C VAL A 429 20.59 -1.16 -14.91
N TYR A 430 19.48 -0.50 -15.21
CA TYR A 430 18.45 -1.00 -16.11
C TYR A 430 18.27 -0.04 -17.30
N ILE A 431 18.71 -0.46 -18.49
CA ILE A 431 18.49 0.26 -19.74
C ILE A 431 17.08 -0.08 -20.23
N ASN A 432 16.16 0.85 -20.03
CA ASN A 432 14.74 0.74 -20.32
C ASN A 432 14.42 1.22 -21.75
N LYS A 433 13.21 0.93 -22.24
CA LYS A 433 12.74 1.26 -23.60
C LYS A 433 13.58 0.60 -24.72
N ALA A 434 14.19 -0.56 -24.44
CA ALA A 434 14.97 -1.30 -25.43
C ALA A 434 14.11 -1.85 -26.59
N ASP A 435 12.79 -1.90 -26.43
CA ASP A 435 11.83 -2.32 -27.45
C ASP A 435 11.73 -1.33 -28.63
N VAL A 436 12.14 -0.08 -28.42
CA VAL A 436 12.08 1.00 -29.42
C VAL A 436 13.46 1.62 -29.72
N ALA A 437 14.53 1.09 -29.11
CA ALA A 437 15.91 1.51 -29.37
C ALA A 437 16.63 0.49 -30.26
N ASP A 438 17.52 0.96 -31.14
CA ASP A 438 18.39 0.08 -31.91
C ASP A 438 19.59 -0.42 -31.08
N ALA A 439 20.23 -1.50 -31.54
CA ALA A 439 21.29 -2.18 -30.80
C ALA A 439 22.55 -1.32 -30.64
N ASP A 440 22.92 -0.55 -31.66
CA ASP A 440 24.10 0.32 -31.64
C ASP A 440 23.91 1.45 -30.61
N MET A 441 22.71 2.03 -30.56
CA MET A 441 22.33 3.02 -29.56
C MET A 441 22.35 2.45 -28.14
N ILE A 442 21.82 1.24 -27.93
CA ILE A 442 21.87 0.58 -26.61
C ILE A 442 23.32 0.39 -26.16
N ASP A 443 24.21 -0.04 -27.05
CA ASP A 443 25.62 -0.25 -26.70
C ASP A 443 26.36 1.07 -26.43
N LEU A 444 26.06 2.13 -27.17
CA LEU A 444 26.55 3.48 -26.85
C LEU A 444 26.07 3.93 -25.45
N VAL A 445 24.79 3.79 -25.14
CA VAL A 445 24.23 4.16 -23.83
C VAL A 445 24.87 3.35 -22.71
N LYS A 446 25.15 2.05 -22.91
CA LYS A 446 25.91 1.25 -21.93
C LYS A 446 27.28 1.86 -21.65
N MET A 447 28.03 2.20 -22.70
CA MET A 447 29.37 2.76 -22.56
C MET A 447 29.33 4.08 -21.78
N GLU A 448 28.44 5.01 -22.15
CA GLU A 448 28.33 6.31 -21.50
C GLU A 448 27.91 6.19 -20.01
N VAL A 449 26.98 5.28 -19.69
CA VAL A 449 26.57 5.06 -18.30
C VAL A 449 27.70 4.48 -17.46
N ARG A 450 28.50 3.54 -18.01
CA ARG A 450 29.67 2.99 -17.30
C ARG A 450 30.72 4.06 -17.03
N GLU A 451 31.04 4.89 -18.04
CA GLU A 451 31.97 5.99 -17.88
C GLU A 451 31.50 6.98 -16.79
N LEU A 452 30.20 7.28 -16.79
CA LEU A 452 29.60 8.18 -15.81
C LEU A 452 29.64 7.62 -14.38
N LEU A 453 29.38 6.32 -14.21
CA LEU A 453 29.51 5.64 -12.92
C LEU A 453 30.95 5.68 -12.41
N SER A 454 31.92 5.37 -13.28
CA SER A 454 33.36 5.45 -12.96
C SER A 454 33.78 6.87 -12.57
N LYS A 455 33.32 7.88 -13.31
CA LYS A 455 33.60 9.29 -13.03
C LYS A 455 33.16 9.71 -11.63
N TYR A 456 32.05 9.19 -11.13
CA TYR A 456 31.52 9.52 -9.79
C TYR A 456 31.89 8.49 -8.71
N GLY A 457 32.87 7.61 -8.99
CA GLY A 457 33.46 6.72 -8.00
C GLY A 457 32.65 5.47 -7.67
N PHE A 458 31.81 5.00 -8.59
CA PHE A 458 31.28 3.63 -8.61
C PHE A 458 32.13 2.76 -9.55
N PRO A 459 32.19 1.43 -9.36
CA PRO A 459 32.96 0.54 -10.23
C PRO A 459 32.21 0.34 -11.57
N GLY A 460 32.26 1.34 -12.45
CA GLY A 460 31.44 1.39 -13.66
C GLY A 460 31.57 0.17 -14.57
N ASP A 461 32.74 -0.48 -14.63
CA ASP A 461 32.96 -1.69 -15.44
C ASP A 461 32.38 -2.97 -14.82
N GLU A 462 32.23 -3.02 -13.49
CA GLU A 462 31.73 -4.19 -12.76
C GLU A 462 30.22 -4.15 -12.53
N VAL A 463 29.62 -2.95 -12.55
CA VAL A 463 28.19 -2.77 -12.33
C VAL A 463 27.37 -3.61 -13.33
N PRO A 464 26.43 -4.45 -12.86
CA PRO A 464 25.53 -5.17 -13.73
C PRO A 464 24.63 -4.21 -14.53
N VAL A 465 24.53 -4.45 -15.83
CA VAL A 465 23.65 -3.70 -16.73
C VAL A 465 22.67 -4.68 -17.37
N VAL A 466 21.38 -4.46 -17.13
CA VAL A 466 20.29 -5.23 -17.72
C VAL A 466 19.57 -4.37 -18.75
N VAL A 467 19.21 -4.96 -19.88
CA VAL A 467 18.53 -4.28 -20.99
C VAL A 467 17.13 -4.86 -21.13
N GLY A 468 16.12 -3.99 -21.20
CA GLY A 468 14.74 -4.42 -21.31
C GLY A 468 13.74 -3.30 -21.57
N SER A 469 12.47 -3.66 -21.47
CA SER A 469 11.34 -2.75 -21.59
C SER A 469 10.37 -3.01 -20.45
N ALA A 470 10.34 -2.10 -19.49
CA ALA A 470 9.42 -2.18 -18.36
C ALA A 470 7.95 -2.16 -18.81
N LEU A 471 7.65 -1.48 -19.93
CA LEU A 471 6.32 -1.48 -20.52
C LEU A 471 5.96 -2.89 -21.04
N LYS A 472 6.85 -3.52 -21.81
CA LYS A 472 6.62 -4.89 -22.31
C LYS A 472 6.52 -5.89 -21.17
N ALA A 473 7.34 -5.75 -20.13
CA ALA A 473 7.24 -6.57 -18.93
C ALA A 473 5.88 -6.41 -18.22
N LEU A 474 5.35 -5.18 -18.15
CA LEU A 474 4.02 -4.90 -17.59
C LEU A 474 2.88 -5.44 -18.48
N GLU A 475 3.09 -5.52 -19.79
CA GLU A 475 2.17 -6.14 -20.76
C GLU A 475 2.24 -7.69 -20.76
N ASP A 476 2.96 -8.30 -19.80
CA ASP A 476 3.23 -9.74 -19.71
C ASP A 476 3.91 -10.35 -20.96
N ASP A 477 4.68 -9.54 -21.68
CA ASP A 477 5.42 -9.98 -22.86
C ASP A 477 6.56 -10.94 -22.46
N SER A 478 6.67 -12.07 -23.17
CA SER A 478 7.64 -13.15 -22.87
C SER A 478 8.97 -13.04 -23.63
N SER A 479 9.18 -11.96 -24.39
CA SER A 479 10.44 -11.70 -25.09
C SER A 479 11.60 -11.46 -24.14
N GLU A 480 12.82 -11.44 -24.69
CA GLU A 480 14.02 -11.11 -23.93
C GLU A 480 13.99 -9.69 -23.33
N TYR A 481 13.21 -8.78 -23.89
CA TYR A 481 13.01 -7.43 -23.38
C TYR A 481 11.80 -7.29 -22.44
N GLY A 482 10.86 -8.23 -22.45
CA GLY A 482 9.69 -8.25 -21.57
C GLY A 482 10.02 -8.79 -20.17
N LYS A 483 9.18 -9.69 -19.64
CA LYS A 483 9.28 -10.23 -18.27
C LYS A 483 10.63 -10.86 -17.93
N LYS A 484 11.29 -11.47 -18.91
CA LYS A 484 12.63 -12.04 -18.72
C LYS A 484 13.68 -11.00 -18.32
N SER A 485 13.53 -9.75 -18.76
CA SER A 485 14.46 -8.69 -18.40
C SER A 485 14.31 -8.26 -16.93
N THR A 486 13.08 -8.25 -16.39
CA THR A 486 12.84 -7.97 -14.97
C THR A 486 13.32 -9.12 -14.08
N ASP A 487 13.15 -10.37 -14.52
CA ASP A 487 13.68 -11.53 -13.81
C ASP A 487 15.22 -11.46 -13.72
N LYS A 488 15.89 -11.16 -14.84
CA LYS A 488 17.35 -10.94 -14.89
C LYS A 488 17.80 -9.79 -13.99
N LEU A 489 17.04 -8.70 -13.93
CA LEU A 489 17.33 -7.57 -13.03
C LEU A 489 17.33 -8.01 -11.57
N MET A 490 16.32 -8.80 -11.17
CA MET A 490 16.21 -9.33 -9.82
C MET A 490 17.32 -10.32 -9.48
N GLU A 491 17.67 -11.21 -10.42
CA GLU A 491 18.83 -12.10 -10.27
C GLU A 491 20.13 -11.32 -10.04
N LYS A 492 20.36 -10.24 -10.81
CA LYS A 492 21.57 -9.43 -10.66
C LYS A 492 21.61 -8.65 -9.35
N LEU A 493 20.48 -8.17 -8.87
CA LEU A 493 20.40 -7.57 -7.52
C LEU A 493 20.76 -8.60 -6.44
N ASP A 494 20.24 -9.82 -6.55
CA ASP A 494 20.50 -10.93 -5.64
C ASP A 494 21.94 -11.46 -5.68
N GLU A 495 22.68 -11.24 -6.77
CA GLU A 495 24.08 -11.66 -6.91
C GLU A 495 25.05 -10.56 -6.50
N TYR A 496 24.80 -9.32 -6.95
CA TYR A 496 25.77 -8.24 -6.87
C TYR A 496 25.68 -7.42 -5.58
N VAL A 497 24.47 -7.22 -5.05
CA VAL A 497 24.30 -6.42 -3.84
C VAL A 497 24.63 -7.28 -2.64
N ALA A 498 25.63 -6.91 -1.84
CA ALA A 498 25.90 -7.57 -0.58
C ALA A 498 24.85 -7.16 0.47
N VAL A 499 24.39 -8.11 1.29
CA VAL A 499 23.54 -7.79 2.44
C VAL A 499 24.40 -6.98 3.42
N PRO A 500 24.00 -5.75 3.81
CA PRO A 500 24.81 -4.95 4.71
C PRO A 500 25.00 -5.68 6.05
N PRO A 501 26.23 -5.73 6.58
CA PRO A 501 26.43 -6.27 7.92
C PRO A 501 25.69 -5.38 8.90
N ARG A 502 24.66 -5.92 9.55
CA ARG A 502 23.92 -5.22 10.62
C ARG A 502 24.77 -5.29 11.88
N PRO A 503 25.29 -4.16 12.40
CA PRO A 503 26.21 -4.19 13.54
C PRO A 503 25.41 -4.32 14.84
N VAL A 504 24.73 -5.45 15.03
CA VAL A 504 23.89 -5.76 16.20
C VAL A 504 24.73 -5.95 17.47
N ASP A 505 25.99 -6.35 17.34
CA ASP A 505 26.91 -6.57 18.46
C ASP A 505 27.56 -5.28 18.98
N LEU A 506 27.32 -4.14 18.32
CA LEU A 506 27.82 -2.84 18.76
C LEU A 506 26.89 -2.19 19.79
N PRO A 507 27.36 -1.20 20.57
CA PRO A 507 26.49 -0.46 21.48
C PRO A 507 25.33 0.25 20.76
N PHE A 508 24.13 0.18 21.35
CA PHE A 508 22.91 0.79 20.85
C PHE A 508 23.09 2.26 20.49
N LEU A 509 22.66 2.63 19.29
CA LEU A 509 22.54 4.01 18.83
C LEU A 509 21.33 4.17 17.90
N LEU A 510 20.47 5.12 18.23
CA LEU A 510 19.36 5.57 17.39
C LEU A 510 19.39 7.10 17.25
N PRO A 511 19.62 7.65 16.05
CA PRO A 511 19.38 9.06 15.75
C PRO A 511 17.89 9.39 15.81
N ILE A 512 17.52 10.45 16.52
CA ILE A 512 16.12 10.88 16.66
C ILE A 512 15.71 11.69 15.42
N GLU A 513 14.75 11.15 14.67
CA GLU A 513 14.15 11.73 13.47
C GLU A 513 12.94 12.60 13.77
N ASP A 514 12.07 12.18 14.69
CA ASP A 514 10.87 12.92 15.08
C ASP A 514 10.47 12.61 16.54
N VAL A 515 9.68 13.49 17.14
CA VAL A 515 9.24 13.41 18.55
C VAL A 515 7.73 13.61 18.64
N PHE A 516 7.04 12.62 19.18
CA PHE A 516 5.61 12.61 19.41
C PHE A 516 5.31 12.60 20.92
N SER A 517 4.19 13.22 21.30
CA SER A 517 3.61 13.04 22.63
C SER A 517 2.31 12.28 22.49
N ILE A 518 2.24 11.12 23.15
CA ILE A 518 1.05 10.27 23.16
C ILE A 518 0.35 10.48 24.49
N SER A 519 -0.86 11.05 24.45
CA SER A 519 -1.70 11.26 25.63
C SER A 519 -1.88 9.94 26.39
N GLY A 520 -1.49 9.91 27.67
CA GLY A 520 -1.58 8.73 28.54
C GLY A 520 -0.43 7.72 28.44
N ARG A 521 0.51 7.82 27.48
CA ARG A 521 1.70 6.95 27.41
C ARG A 521 3.02 7.68 27.66
N GLY A 522 3.15 8.93 27.21
CA GLY A 522 4.36 9.74 27.35
C GLY A 522 4.99 10.12 26.00
N THR A 523 6.29 10.42 26.02
CA THR A 523 7.04 10.91 24.86
C THR A 523 7.62 9.75 24.06
N VAL A 524 7.36 9.72 22.76
CA VAL A 524 7.88 8.73 21.81
C VAL A 524 8.82 9.41 20.83
N VAL A 525 10.00 8.85 20.64
CA VAL A 525 10.98 9.34 19.66
C VAL A 525 11.16 8.31 18.55
N THR A 526 11.14 8.73 17.29
CA THR A 526 11.27 7.81 16.15
C THR A 526 12.63 7.92 15.47
N GLY A 527 13.13 6.82 14.92
CA GLY A 527 14.30 6.82 14.04
C GLY A 527 14.77 5.42 13.65
N ARG A 528 15.71 5.36 12.71
CA ARG A 528 16.40 4.11 12.35
C ARG A 528 17.46 3.75 13.38
N ILE A 529 17.47 2.52 13.89
CA ILE A 529 18.58 2.03 14.73
C ILE A 529 19.82 1.88 13.84
N GLU A 530 20.87 2.63 14.15
CA GLU A 530 22.08 2.65 13.34
C GLU A 530 23.03 1.51 13.72
N LYS A 531 23.10 1.18 15.01
CA LYS A 531 23.90 0.09 15.55
C LYS A 531 23.33 -0.42 16.88
N GLY A 532 23.65 -1.68 17.19
CA GLY A 532 23.22 -2.37 18.40
C GLY A 532 21.76 -2.80 18.42
N GLU A 533 21.33 -3.20 19.61
CA GLU A 533 19.94 -3.56 19.91
C GLU A 533 19.46 -2.82 21.16
N ILE A 534 18.16 -2.59 21.25
CA ILE A 534 17.49 -2.00 22.41
C ILE A 534 16.29 -2.85 22.82
N LYS A 535 16.12 -3.08 24.11
CA LYS A 535 14.97 -3.80 24.67
C LYS A 535 14.15 -2.92 25.60
N THR A 536 12.87 -3.26 25.72
CA THR A 536 12.02 -2.66 26.74
C THR A 536 12.59 -2.94 28.14
N GLY A 537 12.74 -1.90 28.95
CA GLY A 537 13.33 -1.92 30.28
C GLY A 537 14.79 -1.47 30.35
N GLU A 538 15.47 -1.27 29.22
CA GLU A 538 16.88 -0.85 29.20
C GLU A 538 17.05 0.66 29.47
N GLU A 539 18.07 1.01 30.26
CA GLU A 539 18.50 2.39 30.47
C GLU A 539 19.23 2.91 29.23
N ILE A 540 18.89 4.14 28.83
CA ILE A 540 19.47 4.85 27.68
C ILE A 540 19.76 6.30 28.04
N GLU A 541 20.70 6.89 27.33
CA GLU A 541 21.03 8.32 27.41
C GLU A 541 20.50 9.05 26.18
N ILE A 542 19.85 10.20 26.42
CA ILE A 542 19.51 11.19 25.41
C ILE A 542 20.70 12.15 25.32
N ILE A 543 21.38 12.18 24.18
CA ILE A 543 22.66 12.86 24.01
C ILE A 543 22.59 13.81 22.81
N GLY A 544 23.11 15.04 23.00
CA GLY A 544 23.19 16.08 21.97
C GLY A 544 22.25 17.25 22.26
N LEU A 545 22.59 18.44 21.73
CA LEU A 545 21.86 19.72 21.80
C LEU A 545 21.62 20.32 23.21
N GLN A 546 21.23 19.49 24.18
CA GLN A 546 20.99 19.84 25.58
C GLN A 546 21.90 19.01 26.51
N ALA A 547 21.83 19.27 27.82
CA ALA A 547 22.54 18.47 28.82
C ALA A 547 22.08 17.00 28.73
N THR A 548 23.02 16.06 28.75
CA THR A 548 22.71 14.62 28.65
C THR A 548 21.79 14.18 29.78
N GLN A 549 20.73 13.46 29.42
CA GLN A 549 19.74 12.95 30.37
C GLN A 549 19.66 11.43 30.26
N LYS A 550 19.42 10.78 31.39
CA LYS A 550 19.14 9.34 31.44
C LYS A 550 17.64 9.10 31.46
N THR A 551 17.21 8.09 30.72
CA THR A 551 15.82 7.63 30.71
C THR A 551 15.77 6.12 30.50
N ILE A 552 14.57 5.54 30.57
CA ILE A 552 14.35 4.11 30.38
C ILE A 552 13.48 3.93 29.15
N CYS A 553 13.89 3.05 28.24
CA CYS A 553 13.07 2.57 27.14
C CYS A 553 11.90 1.77 27.71
N THR A 554 10.69 2.31 27.69
CA THR A 554 9.47 1.65 28.21
C THR A 554 8.64 0.95 27.14
N GLY A 555 9.02 1.13 25.88
CA GLY A 555 8.45 0.41 24.77
C GLY A 555 9.26 0.70 23.52
N VAL A 556 9.49 -0.34 22.72
CA VAL A 556 9.94 -0.20 21.34
C VAL A 556 8.73 -0.46 20.48
N GLU A 557 8.42 0.43 19.54
CA GLU A 557 7.31 0.29 18.63
C GLU A 557 7.78 0.41 17.18
N MET A 558 7.22 -0.36 16.26
CA MET A 558 7.41 -0.12 14.82
C MET A 558 6.03 -0.03 14.18
N LEU A 559 5.71 1.11 13.60
CA LEU A 559 4.40 1.37 12.97
C LEU A 559 3.21 1.02 13.87
N LYS A 560 3.27 1.44 15.15
CA LYS A 560 2.27 1.24 16.21
C LYS A 560 2.12 -0.19 16.76
N LYS A 561 3.06 -1.08 16.47
CA LYS A 561 3.19 -2.39 17.15
C LYS A 561 4.28 -2.34 18.19
N LEU A 562 4.04 -2.88 19.38
CA LEU A 562 5.10 -3.11 20.37
C LEU A 562 6.02 -4.24 19.89
N LEU A 563 7.32 -3.98 19.93
CA LEU A 563 8.39 -4.95 19.70
C LEU A 563 9.04 -5.29 21.03
N ASP A 564 9.43 -6.56 21.19
CA ASP A 564 10.22 -7.00 22.34
C ASP A 564 11.63 -6.37 22.32
N LYS A 565 12.17 -6.18 21.11
CA LYS A 565 13.47 -5.55 20.86
C LYS A 565 13.52 -4.82 19.52
N GLY A 566 14.30 -3.76 19.45
CA GLY A 566 14.72 -3.12 18.20
C GLY A 566 16.17 -3.49 17.87
N SER A 567 16.47 -3.78 16.61
CA SER A 567 17.82 -4.11 16.13
C SER A 567 18.28 -3.17 15.03
N ALA A 568 19.59 -3.02 14.87
CA ALA A 568 20.21 -2.20 13.81
C ALA A 568 19.59 -2.45 12.43
N GLY A 569 19.20 -1.37 11.76
CA GLY A 569 18.54 -1.37 10.46
C GLY A 569 17.03 -1.13 10.52
N LEU A 570 16.37 -1.33 11.66
CA LEU A 570 14.91 -1.12 11.83
C LEU A 570 14.56 0.35 12.10
N ASN A 571 13.45 0.81 11.53
CA ASN A 571 12.82 2.09 11.85
C ASN A 571 11.84 1.90 13.00
N VAL A 572 12.10 2.50 14.17
CA VAL A 572 11.29 2.28 15.38
C VAL A 572 10.94 3.60 16.06
N GLY A 573 9.85 3.60 16.83
CA GLY A 573 9.53 4.56 17.88
C GLY A 573 9.92 4.01 19.25
N ILE A 574 10.56 4.80 20.09
CA ILE A 574 10.97 4.41 21.44
C ILE A 574 10.23 5.29 22.45
N LEU A 575 9.48 4.66 23.34
CA LEU A 575 8.76 5.32 24.42
C LEU A 575 9.68 5.58 25.61
N LEU A 576 9.85 6.84 25.98
CA LEU A 576 10.77 7.29 27.02
C LEU A 576 10.05 7.51 28.36
N ARG A 577 10.55 6.92 29.44
CA ARG A 577 9.98 7.08 30.78
C ARG A 577 10.28 8.46 31.35
N GLY A 578 9.24 9.18 31.75
CA GLY A 578 9.37 10.40 32.54
C GLY A 578 10.02 11.58 31.82
N THR A 579 10.29 11.46 30.52
CA THR A 579 10.84 12.51 29.67
C THR A 579 9.70 13.31 29.05
N LYS A 580 9.72 14.64 29.22
CA LYS A 580 8.76 15.54 28.58
C LYS A 580 9.13 15.79 27.13
N ARG A 581 8.16 16.17 26.30
CA ARG A 581 8.39 16.50 24.89
C ARG A 581 9.40 17.64 24.69
N GLU A 582 9.49 18.55 25.65
CA GLU A 582 10.39 19.71 25.62
C GLU A 582 11.87 19.34 25.89
N GLU A 583 12.08 18.18 26.50
CA GLU A 583 13.41 17.68 26.94
C GLU A 583 14.07 16.79 25.88
N VAL A 584 13.36 16.48 24.79
CA VAL A 584 13.87 15.69 23.69
C VAL A 584 13.46 16.27 22.34
N GLU A 585 14.41 16.40 21.43
CA GLU A 585 14.20 17.02 20.14
C GLU A 585 14.92 16.29 19.01
N ARG A 586 14.44 16.54 17.79
CA ARG A 586 15.05 16.02 16.57
C ARG A 586 16.50 16.50 16.47
N GLY A 587 17.41 15.57 16.21
CA GLY A 587 18.84 15.85 16.12
C GLY A 587 19.66 15.42 17.34
N GLN A 588 19.01 14.96 18.41
CA GLN A 588 19.67 14.19 19.47
C GLN A 588 19.77 12.70 19.08
N VAL A 589 20.53 11.93 19.87
CA VAL A 589 20.56 10.46 19.77
C VAL A 589 20.15 9.80 21.07
N LEU A 590 19.54 8.62 20.95
CA LEU A 590 19.47 7.66 22.03
C LEU A 590 20.67 6.71 21.94
N ALA A 591 21.41 6.56 23.04
CA ALA A 591 22.56 5.66 23.09
C ALA A 591 22.58 4.83 24.38
N LYS A 592 23.31 3.71 24.34
CA LYS A 592 23.63 2.96 25.56
C LYS A 592 24.44 3.84 26.53
N PRO A 593 24.16 3.85 27.85
CA PRO A 593 24.80 4.78 28.77
C PRO A 593 26.33 4.68 28.77
N GLY A 594 27.00 5.84 28.70
CA GLY A 594 28.47 5.94 28.71
C GLY A 594 29.17 5.45 27.43
N THR A 595 28.42 5.05 26.40
CA THR A 595 29.01 4.56 25.13
C THR A 595 29.22 5.67 24.11
N ILE A 596 28.56 6.80 24.31
CA ILE A 596 28.78 8.04 23.56
C ILE A 596 29.03 9.13 24.58
N THR A 597 30.16 9.80 24.46
CA THR A 597 30.42 11.05 25.16
C THR A 597 29.93 12.20 24.27
N PRO A 598 29.12 13.14 24.78
CA PRO A 598 28.73 14.32 24.03
C PRO A 598 29.97 15.15 23.72
N HIS A 599 30.49 14.98 22.50
CA HIS A 599 31.39 15.93 21.88
C HIS A 599 30.52 16.93 21.09
N ARG A 600 31.06 18.10 20.73
CA ARG A 600 30.34 19.09 19.88
C ARG A 600 30.01 18.59 18.46
N LYS A 601 30.08 17.28 18.20
CA LYS A 601 29.93 16.65 16.89
C LYS A 601 29.14 15.36 17.03
N LEU A 602 28.02 15.31 16.32
CA LEU A 602 27.12 14.15 16.18
C LEU A 602 26.86 13.98 14.68
N ARG A 603 26.48 12.79 14.23
CA ARG A 603 26.34 12.39 12.82
C ARG A 603 24.90 12.52 12.33
N ARG A 604 24.64 13.19 11.20
CA ARG A 604 23.32 13.20 10.53
C ARG A 604 23.46 13.23 9.00
N ARG A 605 22.70 12.38 8.28
CA ARG A 605 22.69 12.28 6.81
C ARG A 605 21.51 12.97 6.12
N THR A 606 20.52 13.47 6.86
CA THR A 606 19.21 13.95 6.35
C THR A 606 18.96 15.44 6.64
N THR A 607 19.98 16.29 6.50
CA THR A 607 19.91 17.72 6.85
C THR A 607 19.98 18.59 5.59
N ASP A 608 19.00 19.48 5.42
CA ASP A 608 19.01 20.59 4.47
C ASP A 608 19.19 21.88 5.30
N VAL A 609 20.28 22.61 5.08
CA VAL A 609 20.64 23.83 5.82
C VAL A 609 21.29 24.84 4.90
N THR A 610 20.94 26.11 5.07
CA THR A 610 21.59 27.22 4.38
C THR A 610 22.91 27.56 5.09
N GLY A 611 23.98 27.73 4.30
CA GLY A 611 25.29 28.19 4.78
C GLY A 611 25.89 29.27 3.89
N SER A 612 26.75 30.10 4.46
CA SER A 612 27.60 31.06 3.77
C SER A 612 28.98 30.47 3.52
N ILE A 613 29.47 30.60 2.29
CA ILE A 613 30.78 30.10 1.86
C ILE A 613 31.80 31.24 1.90
N LYS A 614 32.96 30.97 2.48
CA LYS A 614 34.12 31.84 2.49
C LYS A 614 35.29 31.09 1.84
N LEU A 615 35.86 31.69 0.81
CA LEU A 615 37.00 31.13 0.08
C LEU A 615 38.27 31.30 0.91
N LEU A 616 39.13 30.28 0.88
CA LEU A 616 40.43 30.28 1.55
C LEU A 616 41.50 30.88 0.62
N ASP A 617 42.67 31.24 1.18
CA ASP A 617 43.88 31.64 0.44
C ASP A 617 43.77 32.86 -0.50
N GLY A 618 42.77 33.74 -0.30
CA GLY A 618 42.62 34.97 -1.08
C GLY A 618 42.05 34.76 -2.48
N GLU A 619 41.46 33.59 -2.75
CA GLU A 619 40.72 33.35 -3.98
C GLU A 619 39.42 34.18 -3.99
N GLU A 620 39.18 34.91 -5.07
CA GLU A 620 37.96 35.73 -5.24
C GLU A 620 36.84 34.97 -5.99
N MET A 621 37.15 33.88 -6.69
CA MET A 621 36.20 33.16 -7.54
C MET A 621 36.58 31.68 -7.70
N VAL A 622 35.56 30.81 -7.74
CA VAL A 622 35.68 29.37 -8.01
C VAL A 622 34.95 29.06 -9.31
N MET A 623 35.57 28.30 -10.23
CA MET A 623 34.97 27.95 -11.52
C MET A 623 34.32 26.55 -11.48
N PRO A 624 33.26 26.31 -12.28
CA PRO A 624 32.66 24.98 -12.38
C PRO A 624 33.68 23.92 -12.84
N GLY A 625 33.91 22.91 -11.98
CA GLY A 625 34.85 21.81 -12.23
C GLY A 625 36.08 21.82 -11.33
N ASP A 626 36.32 22.92 -10.60
CA ASP A 626 37.46 23.03 -9.70
C ASP A 626 37.28 22.20 -8.42
N ASN A 627 38.38 21.67 -7.89
CA ASN A 627 38.43 21.09 -6.55
C ASN A 627 39.09 22.12 -5.62
N VAL A 628 38.29 22.71 -4.73
CA VAL A 628 38.72 23.79 -3.84
C VAL A 628 38.45 23.45 -2.38
N SER A 629 39.19 24.11 -1.47
CA SER A 629 38.92 24.06 -0.03
C SER A 629 38.24 25.37 0.37
N VAL A 630 37.10 25.26 1.05
CA VAL A 630 36.30 26.41 1.46
C VAL A 630 35.91 26.29 2.93
N GLU A 631 35.75 27.43 3.59
CA GLU A 631 35.14 27.53 4.92
C GLU A 631 33.63 27.76 4.75
N VAL A 632 32.79 27.00 5.44
CA VAL A 632 31.33 27.12 5.34
C VAL A 632 30.75 27.38 6.73
N GLU A 633 30.13 28.54 6.90
CA GLU A 633 29.41 28.91 8.12
C GLU A 633 27.92 28.60 7.93
N LEU A 634 27.34 27.80 8.83
CA LEU A 634 25.97 27.34 8.71
C LEU A 634 25.03 28.18 9.58
N GLN A 635 23.85 28.53 9.05
CA GLN A 635 22.89 29.39 9.76
C GLN A 635 22.31 28.76 11.03
N VAL A 636 22.32 27.43 11.11
CA VAL A 636 21.92 26.67 12.29
C VAL A 636 22.97 25.60 12.55
N LEU A 637 23.17 25.28 13.83
CA LEU A 637 24.10 24.23 14.24
C LEU A 637 23.62 22.87 13.68
N ILE A 638 24.49 22.20 12.93
CA ILE A 638 24.22 20.85 12.42
C ILE A 638 25.26 19.87 12.93
N ALA A 639 24.81 18.63 13.02
CA ALA A 639 25.63 17.47 13.32
C ALA A 639 26.61 17.17 12.16
N MET A 640 27.92 17.36 12.38
CA MET A 640 28.97 17.21 11.36
C MET A 640 30.20 16.45 11.89
N ASP A 641 30.74 15.53 11.10
CA ASP A 641 31.99 14.81 11.39
C ASP A 641 33.03 15.06 10.29
N LYS A 642 34.32 14.97 10.64
CA LYS A 642 35.39 14.94 9.64
C LYS A 642 35.22 13.70 8.74
N GLY A 643 35.26 13.90 7.43
CA GLY A 643 34.97 12.87 6.44
C GLY A 643 33.50 12.76 6.05
N LEU A 644 32.60 13.55 6.65
CA LEU A 644 31.18 13.58 6.25
C LEU A 644 31.05 14.15 4.84
N ARG A 645 30.35 13.41 3.99
CA ARG A 645 30.03 13.80 2.61
C ARG A 645 28.77 14.67 2.57
N PHE A 646 28.77 15.68 1.72
CA PHE A 646 27.62 16.58 1.53
C PHE A 646 27.53 17.09 0.08
N ALA A 647 26.38 17.64 -0.28
CA ALA A 647 26.15 18.31 -1.55
C ALA A 647 25.70 19.77 -1.30
N ILE A 648 26.12 20.69 -2.17
CA ILE A 648 25.75 22.11 -2.13
C ILE A 648 24.76 22.36 -3.26
N ARG A 649 23.61 22.94 -2.93
CA ARG A 649 22.56 23.25 -3.90
C ARG A 649 22.13 24.71 -3.82
N GLU A 650 21.95 25.33 -4.97
CA GLU A 650 21.48 26.71 -5.11
C GLU A 650 20.45 26.76 -6.26
N GLY A 651 19.34 27.49 -6.07
CA GLY A 651 18.36 27.71 -7.15
C GLY A 651 17.76 26.44 -7.76
N GLY A 652 17.70 25.34 -6.99
CA GLY A 652 17.20 24.04 -7.47
C GLY A 652 18.22 23.19 -8.24
N ARG A 653 19.49 23.61 -8.33
CA ARG A 653 20.57 22.87 -8.99
C ARG A 653 21.64 22.46 -7.98
N THR A 654 22.26 21.30 -8.18
CA THR A 654 23.48 20.93 -7.46
C THR A 654 24.66 21.69 -8.05
N VAL A 655 25.27 22.56 -7.25
CA VAL A 655 26.37 23.46 -7.67
C VAL A 655 27.73 22.97 -7.16
N GLY A 656 27.75 22.05 -6.18
CA GLY A 656 28.98 21.45 -5.68
C GLY A 656 28.74 20.21 -4.84
N SER A 657 29.81 19.47 -4.57
CA SER A 657 29.83 18.36 -3.62
C SER A 657 31.11 18.39 -2.82
N GLY A 658 31.03 18.10 -1.52
CA GLY A 658 32.14 18.27 -0.62
C GLY A 658 32.27 17.15 0.40
N VAL A 659 33.43 17.12 1.04
CA VAL A 659 33.71 16.31 2.22
C VAL A 659 34.23 17.23 3.29
N VAL A 660 33.71 17.10 4.51
CA VAL A 660 34.14 17.91 5.65
C VAL A 660 35.58 17.54 6.00
N SER A 661 36.52 18.43 5.71
CA SER A 661 37.95 18.24 5.97
C SER A 661 38.31 18.49 7.43
N GLU A 662 37.70 19.51 8.03
CA GLU A 662 37.89 19.98 9.39
C GLU A 662 36.64 20.74 9.84
N ILE A 663 36.44 20.87 11.15
CA ILE A 663 35.30 21.62 11.72
C ILE A 663 35.88 22.57 12.76
N LEU A 664 35.62 23.86 12.54
CA LEU A 664 36.29 24.97 13.21
C LEU A 664 35.57 25.39 14.50
N GLU A 665 34.22 25.40 14.51
CA GLU A 665 33.39 25.84 15.65
C GLU A 665 32.24 24.88 15.98
#